data_AF-K2BX13-F1
#
_entry.id   AF-K2BX13-F1
#
_cell.length_a   1.000
_cell.length_b   1.000
_cell.length_c   1.000
_cell.angle_alpha   90.00
_cell.angle_beta   90.00
_cell.angle_gamma   90.00
#
_symmetry.space_group_name_H-M   'P 1'
#
loop_
_entity.id
_entity.type
_entity.pdbx_description
1 polymer ?
#
loop_
_entity_poly.entity_id
_entity_poly.type
_entity_poly.pdbx_seq_one_letter_code
_entity_poly.pdbx_strand_id
1 'polypeptide(L)'
;MTGCPLEEKISEMHILKRDGQGIAALAMVMVDNPMCPATGHRICNDCMKACIYQKQDPVNIPQIETRVLTDVLSLPWGVEIYDLLTRWNPLRQQQWAMKPYNGLKVMIAGMGPAGFTLAHHLLLEGFAVVGFDGLKIEPLPNQLITEPIYQFDSLVESLDQRLMAGFGGVAEYGITVRWDKNFLKLIYLSLLRKPYFQVFGSTRFGGTITVDDAWEMGFDHFVIAVGAGLPKALSIPGSLAPGMRQANDFLMALQLGNAAKTNSLTNLQVCLPAVIIGGGLTGVDTATEVQAYYITQVDKTLARYETLVEQQGEEAVLKQLDAASIEILEEFLVHGRAVRKERERAQATNEQPNFIKLIHQWGGVTIVYRRTIQESPAYINNHEELQKAFEEGIYYLEALEPASVDLNQFGHAEALVCHRRLRKNSDEWQTTQEEVRLPARAIFVATGTQPNTAYEFEHRGTFIRVGLQYQHYEDTDGELAVAHGVAHCKDAHFGPFTSYQKNDRRVSLIGDTHPVFHGNVVKAIASGMRTYPKILTLLKEKLGRSGHEEEYQTFANHIAHLFKAEIAHIQRRTKNVVELTIQAPLAAKHFQPGQFYRLQNYETFAPQINHTTLQMEPLALIAAEVNRPLGTLKFIVIEKGASAKLCKLLQVGEPVSLMGPTGVRAKIASKHETVLIMGNQLSLALLHTYGAALRHAGNRVIYVGHFKTKEEVYCQDTIEQSADLIIWITETGEPVSPVRPEDYSVTSDDCLAVLVQYATGKLHAEKNQPEIPLSDIDRIYLISDTHILRRFQEARNTYLKEWLVKKPRVHGSVYSTMQCMLKGVCAQCLQWQVDPKTGKRTKAVFACSWPDQPLELIDFDNIEERQIQNRLQEHLSNLWVDHLLTRLPEL
;
A
#
# COMPACT_ATOMS: atom_id res chain seq x y z
N MET A 1 7.35 -32.89 -9.06
CA MET A 1 6.15 -32.14 -8.62
C MET A 1 5.62 -32.81 -7.36
N THR A 2 5.12 -32.06 -6.38
CA THR A 2 4.78 -32.56 -5.03
C THR A 2 3.29 -32.82 -4.78
N GLY A 3 2.43 -32.56 -5.78
CA GLY A 3 0.98 -32.52 -5.61
C GLY A 3 0.53 -31.35 -4.73
N CYS A 4 -0.69 -31.45 -4.18
CA CYS A 4 -1.27 -30.42 -3.32
C CYS A 4 -0.35 -30.11 -2.11
N PRO A 5 0.06 -28.84 -1.88
CA PRO A 5 0.85 -28.43 -0.72
C PRO A 5 0.21 -28.69 0.64
N LEU A 6 -1.13 -28.76 0.71
CA LEU A 6 -1.90 -29.07 1.91
C LEU A 6 -2.07 -30.57 2.16
N GLU A 7 -1.70 -31.43 1.21
CA GLU A 7 -1.88 -32.89 1.28
C GLU A 7 -3.35 -33.33 1.40
N GLU A 8 -4.24 -32.52 0.84
CA GLU A 8 -5.69 -32.73 0.78
C GLU A 8 -6.10 -34.14 0.31
N LYS A 9 -7.16 -34.67 0.94
CA LYS A 9 -7.80 -35.96 0.63
C LYS A 9 -8.65 -35.91 -0.64
N ILE A 10 -8.00 -35.59 -1.78
CA ILE A 10 -8.62 -35.34 -3.08
C ILE A 10 -9.42 -36.55 -3.58
N SER A 11 -8.90 -37.77 -3.41
CA SER A 11 -9.56 -38.99 -3.89
C SER A 11 -10.84 -39.30 -3.11
N GLU A 12 -10.79 -39.13 -1.79
CA GLU A 12 -11.91 -39.29 -0.87
C GLU A 12 -12.98 -38.23 -1.12
N MET A 13 -12.57 -36.98 -1.29
CA MET A 13 -13.44 -35.86 -1.68
C MET A 13 -14.14 -36.12 -3.02
N HIS A 14 -13.42 -36.61 -4.04
CA HIS A 14 -14.00 -37.00 -5.33
C HIS A 14 -15.02 -38.14 -5.20
N ILE A 15 -14.76 -39.16 -4.37
CA ILE A 15 -15.69 -40.28 -4.13
C ILE A 15 -16.97 -39.75 -3.49
N LEU A 16 -16.87 -38.98 -2.41
CA LEU A 16 -18.01 -38.39 -1.72
C LEU A 16 -18.82 -37.48 -2.65
N LYS A 17 -18.13 -36.68 -3.49
CA LYS A 17 -18.77 -35.79 -4.45
C LYS A 17 -19.50 -36.56 -5.57
N ARG A 18 -18.89 -37.61 -6.13
CA ARG A 18 -19.49 -38.51 -7.13
C ARG A 18 -20.74 -39.19 -6.57
N ASP A 19 -20.71 -39.61 -5.31
CA ASP A 19 -21.78 -40.34 -4.64
C ASP A 19 -22.88 -39.41 -4.08
N GLY A 20 -22.88 -38.13 -4.48
CA GLY A 20 -23.91 -37.14 -4.13
C GLY A 20 -23.81 -36.54 -2.73
N GLN A 21 -22.78 -36.90 -1.95
CA GLN A 21 -22.65 -36.52 -0.54
C GLN A 21 -21.97 -35.15 -0.38
N GLY A 22 -22.61 -34.08 -0.89
CA GLY A 22 -22.04 -32.73 -0.99
C GLY A 22 -21.43 -32.18 0.31
N ILE A 23 -22.17 -32.24 1.42
CA ILE A 23 -21.68 -31.77 2.74
C ILE A 23 -20.50 -32.63 3.24
N ALA A 24 -20.53 -33.95 3.02
CA ALA A 24 -19.43 -34.83 3.41
C ALA A 24 -18.16 -34.56 2.57
N ALA A 25 -18.33 -34.28 1.28
CA ALA A 25 -17.23 -33.87 0.40
C ALA A 25 -16.60 -32.56 0.87
N LEU A 26 -17.40 -31.56 1.28
CA LEU A 26 -16.87 -30.32 1.87
C LEU A 26 -16.15 -30.58 3.19
N ALA A 27 -16.75 -31.36 4.09
CA ALA A 27 -16.11 -31.75 5.35
C ALA A 27 -14.77 -32.46 5.11
N MET A 28 -14.63 -33.24 4.02
CA MET A 28 -13.39 -33.89 3.62
C MET A 28 -12.32 -32.90 3.12
N VAL A 29 -12.69 -31.88 2.31
CA VAL A 29 -11.77 -30.77 1.96
C VAL A 29 -11.29 -30.07 3.24
N MET A 30 -12.22 -29.76 4.14
CA MET A 30 -11.97 -29.04 5.38
C MET A 30 -11.24 -29.86 6.46
N VAL A 31 -10.79 -31.09 6.17
CA VAL A 31 -9.86 -31.83 7.05
C VAL A 31 -8.49 -31.16 7.06
N ASP A 32 -7.98 -30.83 5.87
CA ASP A 32 -6.68 -30.21 5.64
C ASP A 32 -6.83 -28.71 5.25
N ASN A 33 -7.94 -28.33 4.61
CA ASN A 33 -8.15 -26.97 4.08
C ASN A 33 -9.50 -26.36 4.53
N PRO A 34 -9.63 -25.95 5.80
CA PRO A 34 -10.80 -25.20 6.27
C PRO A 34 -10.92 -23.80 5.63
N MET A 35 -9.91 -23.35 4.88
CA MET A 35 -9.86 -22.10 4.15
C MET A 35 -10.08 -22.30 2.64
N CYS A 36 -10.75 -23.38 2.25
CA CYS A 36 -11.02 -23.69 0.84
C CYS A 36 -11.75 -22.61 0.02
N PRO A 37 -12.45 -21.60 0.58
CA PRO A 37 -12.92 -20.46 -0.23
C PRO A 37 -11.76 -19.67 -0.88
N ALA A 38 -10.54 -19.72 -0.33
CA ALA A 38 -9.35 -19.07 -0.88
C ALA A 38 -8.51 -19.96 -1.80
N THR A 39 -8.99 -21.15 -2.17
CA THR A 39 -8.31 -22.09 -3.10
C THR A 39 -9.27 -22.56 -4.19
N GLY A 40 -8.95 -23.67 -4.86
CA GLY A 40 -9.69 -24.16 -6.02
C GLY A 40 -9.42 -23.38 -7.31
N HIS A 41 -10.47 -23.31 -8.13
CA HIS A 41 -10.44 -22.94 -9.55
C HIS A 41 -9.66 -21.63 -9.81
N ARG A 42 -8.76 -21.65 -10.80
CA ARG A 42 -7.93 -20.49 -11.24
C ARG A 42 -6.97 -19.90 -10.19
N ILE A 43 -6.95 -20.44 -8.96
CA ILE A 43 -6.03 -20.07 -7.89
C ILE A 43 -4.87 -21.06 -7.76
N CYS A 44 -5.17 -22.35 -7.52
CA CYS A 44 -4.16 -23.38 -7.29
C CYS A 44 -4.15 -24.43 -8.41
N ASN A 45 -2.96 -24.91 -8.80
CA ASN A 45 -2.82 -25.88 -9.90
C ASN A 45 -1.77 -26.99 -9.64
N ASP A 46 -1.12 -27.01 -8.47
CA ASP A 46 -0.08 -27.98 -8.12
C ASP A 46 -0.59 -29.43 -8.12
N CYS A 47 -1.86 -29.64 -7.73
CA CYS A 47 -2.54 -30.94 -7.80
C CYS A 47 -2.86 -31.35 -9.26
N MET A 48 -3.41 -30.45 -10.07
CA MET A 48 -3.77 -30.71 -11.47
C MET A 48 -2.54 -31.09 -12.32
N LYS A 49 -1.39 -30.41 -12.14
CA LYS A 49 -0.15 -30.76 -12.86
C LYS A 49 0.55 -32.02 -12.35
N ALA A 50 0.32 -32.39 -11.10
CA ALA A 50 0.82 -33.66 -10.55
C ALA A 50 -0.10 -34.86 -10.87
N CYS A 51 -1.27 -34.62 -11.46
CA CYS A 51 -2.28 -35.64 -11.73
C CYS A 51 -1.75 -36.70 -12.70
N ILE A 52 -1.90 -38.00 -12.37
CA ILE A 52 -1.37 -39.12 -13.17
C ILE A 52 -1.87 -39.15 -14.62
N TYR A 53 -2.99 -38.48 -14.89
CA TYR A 53 -3.58 -38.35 -16.23
C TYR A 53 -2.89 -37.31 -17.14
N GLN A 54 -1.66 -36.83 -16.86
CA GLN A 54 -0.94 -35.86 -17.73
C GLN A 54 -0.76 -36.29 -19.21
N LYS A 55 -0.96 -37.57 -19.56
CA LYS A 55 -0.94 -38.06 -20.96
C LYS A 55 -2.32 -37.96 -21.65
N GLN A 56 -3.30 -37.41 -20.96
CA GLN A 56 -4.69 -37.15 -21.34
C GLN A 56 -5.03 -35.76 -20.77
N ASP A 57 -6.30 -35.38 -20.77
CA ASP A 57 -6.74 -34.19 -20.04
C ASP A 57 -6.59 -34.43 -18.51
N PRO A 58 -5.81 -33.60 -17.79
CA PRO A 58 -5.68 -33.75 -16.35
C PRO A 58 -6.99 -33.36 -15.65
N VAL A 59 -7.36 -34.11 -14.61
CA VAL A 59 -8.55 -33.79 -13.81
C VAL A 59 -8.41 -32.39 -13.20
N ASN A 60 -9.36 -31.49 -13.50
CA ASN A 60 -9.44 -30.15 -12.91
C ASN A 60 -9.95 -30.22 -11.46
N ILE A 61 -9.12 -30.80 -10.60
CA ILE A 61 -9.32 -30.89 -9.14
C ILE A 61 -9.69 -29.53 -8.53
N PRO A 62 -9.01 -28.41 -8.89
CA PRO A 62 -9.36 -27.09 -8.35
C PRO A 62 -10.81 -26.66 -8.67
N GLN A 63 -11.30 -26.95 -9.87
CA GLN A 63 -12.71 -26.69 -10.23
C GLN A 63 -13.68 -27.56 -9.43
N ILE A 64 -13.33 -28.82 -9.16
CA ILE A 64 -14.15 -29.73 -8.35
C ILE A 64 -14.22 -29.25 -6.89
N GLU A 65 -13.09 -28.81 -6.32
CA GLU A 65 -13.00 -28.23 -4.98
C GLU A 65 -13.90 -26.99 -4.82
N THR A 66 -13.79 -26.01 -5.74
CA THR A 66 -14.69 -24.84 -5.77
C THR A 66 -16.15 -25.25 -5.96
N ARG A 67 -16.43 -26.30 -6.74
CA ARG A 67 -17.80 -26.79 -6.92
C ARG A 67 -18.35 -27.47 -5.66
N VAL A 68 -17.53 -28.20 -4.90
CA VAL A 68 -17.90 -28.78 -3.61
C VAL A 68 -18.30 -27.69 -2.62
N LEU A 69 -17.51 -26.61 -2.52
CA LEU A 69 -17.85 -25.46 -1.67
C LEU A 69 -19.14 -24.77 -2.11
N THR A 70 -19.23 -24.38 -3.39
CA THR A 70 -20.38 -23.62 -3.90
C THR A 70 -21.69 -24.39 -3.83
N ASP A 71 -21.70 -25.70 -4.08
CA ASP A 71 -22.90 -26.54 -3.92
C ASP A 71 -23.44 -26.56 -2.47
N VAL A 72 -22.56 -26.44 -1.46
CA VAL A 72 -23.00 -26.32 -0.06
C VAL A 72 -23.46 -24.90 0.26
N LEU A 73 -22.77 -23.86 -0.25
CA LEU A 73 -23.16 -22.47 -0.05
C LEU A 73 -24.52 -22.12 -0.69
N SER A 74 -24.90 -22.79 -1.78
CA SER A 74 -26.22 -22.67 -2.42
C SER A 74 -27.36 -23.37 -1.66
N LEU A 75 -27.07 -24.14 -0.60
CA LEU A 75 -28.12 -24.69 0.26
C LEU A 75 -28.71 -23.60 1.17
N PRO A 76 -29.98 -23.74 1.60
CA PRO A 76 -30.49 -23.03 2.77
C PRO A 76 -29.55 -23.23 3.97
N TRP A 77 -29.13 -22.13 4.60
CA TRP A 77 -28.12 -22.10 5.67
C TRP A 77 -26.72 -22.59 5.25
N GLY A 78 -26.38 -22.59 3.95
CA GLY A 78 -25.07 -23.03 3.45
C GLY A 78 -23.87 -22.33 4.10
N VAL A 79 -24.00 -21.04 4.40
CA VAL A 79 -23.01 -20.25 5.16
C VAL A 79 -22.82 -20.80 6.58
N GLU A 80 -23.91 -21.17 7.25
CA GLU A 80 -23.88 -21.71 8.61
C GLU A 80 -23.39 -23.16 8.65
N ILE A 81 -23.62 -23.96 7.60
CA ILE A 81 -23.04 -25.30 7.43
C ILE A 81 -21.51 -25.17 7.29
N TYR A 82 -21.03 -24.26 6.44
CA TYR A 82 -19.60 -23.97 6.32
C TYR A 82 -19.02 -23.49 7.66
N ASP A 83 -19.61 -22.48 8.29
CA ASP A 83 -19.09 -21.95 9.56
C ASP A 83 -19.09 -23.00 10.68
N LEU A 84 -20.13 -23.84 10.77
CA LEU A 84 -20.15 -24.98 11.68
C LEU A 84 -18.97 -25.92 11.43
N LEU A 85 -18.69 -26.27 10.16
CA LEU A 85 -17.53 -27.09 9.80
C LEU A 85 -16.18 -26.43 10.15
N THR A 86 -16.10 -25.10 10.19
CA THR A 86 -14.90 -24.38 10.69
C THR A 86 -14.78 -24.36 12.23
N ARG A 87 -15.75 -24.89 12.97
CA ARG A 87 -15.75 -24.98 14.45
C ARG A 87 -15.83 -26.43 14.94
N TRP A 88 -16.37 -27.33 14.12
CA TRP A 88 -16.51 -28.75 14.36
C TRP A 88 -16.47 -29.53 13.04
N ASN A 89 -15.46 -30.38 12.85
CA ASN A 89 -15.36 -31.28 11.69
C ASN A 89 -15.15 -32.73 12.17
N PRO A 90 -16.15 -33.62 12.04
CA PRO A 90 -16.10 -34.99 12.57
C PRO A 90 -15.10 -35.90 11.85
N LEU A 91 -14.58 -35.49 10.69
CA LEU A 91 -13.63 -36.29 9.90
C LEU A 91 -12.17 -36.06 10.32
N ARG A 92 -11.89 -35.05 11.16
CA ARG A 92 -10.53 -34.77 11.65
C ARG A 92 -10.19 -35.67 12.83
N GLN A 93 -9.03 -36.35 12.77
CA GLN A 93 -8.53 -37.17 13.89
C GLN A 93 -8.07 -36.34 15.09
N GLN A 94 -7.67 -35.10 14.85
CA GLN A 94 -7.22 -34.13 15.85
C GLN A 94 -7.89 -32.78 15.55
N GLN A 95 -8.15 -31.96 16.58
CA GLN A 95 -8.79 -30.66 16.40
C GLN A 95 -10.17 -30.75 15.69
N TRP A 96 -10.94 -31.81 16.00
CA TRP A 96 -12.28 -32.04 15.46
C TRP A 96 -13.34 -31.07 16.00
N ALA A 97 -13.04 -30.35 17.09
CA ALA A 97 -13.89 -29.35 17.72
C ALA A 97 -13.02 -28.22 18.30
N MET A 98 -13.55 -27.00 18.31
CA MET A 98 -12.95 -25.85 19.00
C MET A 98 -12.83 -26.11 20.51
N LYS A 99 -11.64 -25.89 21.07
CA LYS A 99 -11.38 -26.02 22.51
C LYS A 99 -11.81 -24.75 23.27
N PRO A 100 -12.14 -24.84 24.58
CA PRO A 100 -12.35 -23.68 25.44
C PRO A 100 -11.11 -22.78 25.53
N TYR A 101 -11.29 -21.51 25.92
CA TYR A 101 -10.19 -20.57 26.10
C TYR A 101 -9.13 -21.11 27.08
N ASN A 102 -7.87 -21.08 26.66
CA ASN A 102 -6.73 -21.67 27.38
C ASN A 102 -5.86 -20.63 28.12
N GLY A 103 -6.23 -19.34 28.05
CA GLY A 103 -5.50 -18.23 28.68
C GLY A 103 -4.32 -17.69 27.87
N LEU A 104 -3.97 -18.31 26.74
CA LEU A 104 -2.81 -17.93 25.93
C LEU A 104 -3.20 -17.02 24.77
N LYS A 105 -2.29 -16.13 24.39
CA LYS A 105 -2.53 -15.06 23.40
C LYS A 105 -1.48 -15.09 22.29
N VAL A 106 -1.91 -15.01 21.03
CA VAL A 106 -1.02 -14.93 19.86
C VAL A 106 -1.32 -13.70 19.01
N MET A 107 -0.28 -12.95 18.67
CA MET A 107 -0.36 -11.82 17.74
C MET A 107 0.16 -12.23 16.34
N ILE A 108 -0.57 -11.88 15.29
CA ILE A 108 -0.21 -12.21 13.90
C ILE A 108 -0.15 -10.93 13.05
N ALA A 109 1.05 -10.60 12.57
CA ALA A 109 1.31 -9.47 11.69
C ALA A 109 1.11 -9.86 10.22
N GLY A 110 0.00 -9.44 9.62
CA GLY A 110 -0.41 -9.72 8.25
C GLY A 110 -1.60 -10.69 8.21
N MET A 111 -2.73 -10.26 7.64
CA MET A 111 -3.98 -11.04 7.54
C MET A 111 -4.23 -11.59 6.14
N GLY A 112 -3.15 -11.93 5.44
CA GLY A 112 -3.20 -12.72 4.21
C GLY A 112 -3.44 -14.22 4.45
N PRO A 113 -3.39 -15.06 3.40
CA PRO A 113 -3.78 -16.47 3.49
C PRO A 113 -3.02 -17.31 4.53
N ALA A 114 -1.75 -17.01 4.77
CA ALA A 114 -1.01 -17.65 5.86
C ALA A 114 -1.51 -17.22 7.25
N GLY A 115 -1.74 -15.92 7.44
CA GLY A 115 -2.15 -15.34 8.72
C GLY A 115 -3.55 -15.76 9.13
N PHE A 116 -4.55 -15.67 8.23
CA PHE A 116 -5.92 -16.06 8.54
C PHE A 116 -6.07 -17.58 8.77
N THR A 117 -5.26 -18.41 8.07
CA THR A 117 -5.24 -19.86 8.29
C THR A 117 -4.65 -20.22 9.64
N LEU A 118 -3.54 -19.58 10.03
CA LEU A 118 -2.96 -19.79 11.35
C LEU A 118 -3.90 -19.31 12.46
N ALA A 119 -4.56 -18.16 12.28
CA ALA A 119 -5.55 -17.65 13.22
C ALA A 119 -6.66 -18.68 13.47
N HIS A 120 -7.24 -19.25 12.41
CA HIS A 120 -8.23 -20.31 12.51
C HIS A 120 -7.76 -21.50 13.36
N HIS A 121 -6.57 -22.05 13.07
CA HIS A 121 -6.07 -23.22 13.80
C HIS A 121 -5.74 -22.92 15.27
N LEU A 122 -5.22 -21.73 15.58
CA LEU A 122 -4.96 -21.33 16.97
C LEU A 122 -6.26 -21.07 17.75
N LEU A 123 -7.28 -20.46 17.13
CA LEU A 123 -8.61 -20.32 17.73
C LEU A 123 -9.23 -21.69 18.05
N LEU A 124 -9.10 -22.69 17.15
CA LEU A 124 -9.55 -24.05 17.43
C LEU A 124 -8.81 -24.73 18.61
N GLU A 125 -7.59 -24.31 18.91
CA GLU A 125 -6.82 -24.77 20.08
C GLU A 125 -7.11 -23.98 21.36
N GLY A 126 -8.06 -23.03 21.32
CA GLY A 126 -8.48 -22.23 22.46
C GLY A 126 -7.61 -21.01 22.76
N PHE A 127 -6.80 -20.54 21.81
CA PHE A 127 -6.03 -19.31 21.97
C PHE A 127 -6.87 -18.07 21.70
N ALA A 128 -6.55 -16.96 22.37
CA ALA A 128 -6.95 -15.64 21.90
C ALA A 128 -6.00 -15.19 20.78
N VAL A 129 -6.55 -14.70 19.67
CA VAL A 129 -5.75 -14.32 18.49
C VAL A 129 -6.07 -12.89 18.09
N VAL A 130 -5.02 -12.07 18.02
CA VAL A 130 -5.08 -10.70 17.51
C VAL A 130 -4.33 -10.63 16.20
N GLY A 131 -5.09 -10.55 15.11
CA GLY A 131 -4.54 -10.26 13.79
C GLY A 131 -4.40 -8.76 13.57
N PHE A 132 -3.41 -8.34 12.79
CA PHE A 132 -3.38 -6.99 12.26
C PHE A 132 -2.79 -6.93 10.86
N ASP A 133 -3.18 -5.92 10.08
CA ASP A 133 -2.58 -5.63 8.78
C ASP A 133 -2.29 -4.14 8.65
N GLY A 134 -1.31 -3.78 7.83
CA GLY A 134 -1.03 -2.37 7.54
C GLY A 134 -2.01 -1.79 6.52
N LEU A 135 -2.68 -2.63 5.73
CA LEU A 135 -3.79 -2.18 4.89
C LEU A 135 -5.00 -1.82 5.76
N LYS A 136 -5.79 -0.84 5.29
CA LYS A 136 -7.09 -0.53 5.91
C LYS A 136 -7.99 -1.76 5.77
N ILE A 137 -8.53 -2.24 6.88
CA ILE A 137 -9.54 -3.31 6.92
C ILE A 137 -10.87 -2.65 7.25
N GLU A 138 -11.84 -2.71 6.33
CA GLU A 138 -13.18 -2.17 6.53
C GLU A 138 -13.98 -3.06 7.49
N PRO A 139 -14.80 -2.48 8.40
CA PRO A 139 -15.64 -3.27 9.29
C PRO A 139 -16.80 -3.95 8.54
N LEU A 140 -17.14 -5.18 8.92
CA LEU A 140 -18.37 -5.81 8.44
C LEU A 140 -19.61 -5.27 9.21
N PRO A 141 -20.79 -5.19 8.56
CA PRO A 141 -22.04 -4.90 9.25
C PRO A 141 -22.31 -5.89 10.39
N ASN A 142 -22.64 -5.37 11.58
CA ASN A 142 -22.80 -6.18 12.79
C ASN A 142 -23.83 -7.30 12.64
N GLN A 143 -24.90 -7.08 11.87
CA GLN A 143 -25.92 -8.08 11.57
C GLN A 143 -25.34 -9.35 10.94
N LEU A 144 -24.36 -9.25 10.03
CA LEU A 144 -23.74 -10.43 9.43
C LEU A 144 -23.00 -11.27 10.49
N ILE A 145 -22.39 -10.60 11.47
CA ILE A 145 -21.63 -11.24 12.56
C ILE A 145 -22.58 -11.90 13.56
N THR A 146 -23.68 -11.22 13.94
CA THR A 146 -24.57 -11.67 15.03
C THR A 146 -25.75 -12.52 14.61
N GLU A 147 -26.19 -12.46 13.34
CA GLU A 147 -27.39 -13.14 12.83
C GLU A 147 -27.02 -14.23 11.81
N PRO A 148 -27.74 -15.38 11.77
CA PRO A 148 -27.46 -16.45 10.82
C PRO A 148 -27.93 -16.08 9.40
N ILE A 149 -27.18 -16.52 8.39
CA ILE A 149 -27.39 -16.14 6.98
C ILE A 149 -28.06 -17.29 6.24
N TYR A 150 -29.29 -17.04 5.78
CA TYR A 150 -30.12 -18.06 5.12
C TYR A 150 -29.62 -18.47 3.72
N GLN A 151 -29.07 -17.53 2.95
CA GLN A 151 -28.63 -17.74 1.57
C GLN A 151 -27.29 -17.02 1.32
N PHE A 152 -26.31 -17.72 0.75
CA PHE A 152 -25.01 -17.10 0.41
C PHE A 152 -25.15 -15.95 -0.58
N ASP A 153 -26.11 -16.01 -1.51
CA ASP A 153 -26.37 -14.95 -2.49
C ASP A 153 -26.64 -13.57 -1.86
N SER A 154 -27.10 -13.51 -0.60
CA SER A 154 -27.25 -12.26 0.16
C SER A 154 -25.92 -11.58 0.55
N LEU A 155 -24.81 -12.33 0.47
CA LEU A 155 -23.45 -11.81 0.67
C LEU A 155 -22.75 -11.43 -0.65
N VAL A 156 -23.26 -11.89 -1.80
CA VAL A 156 -22.62 -11.77 -3.10
C VAL A 156 -22.81 -10.37 -3.66
N GLU A 157 -21.71 -9.64 -3.77
CA GLU A 157 -21.62 -8.34 -4.43
C GLU A 157 -20.94 -8.49 -5.79
N SER A 158 -21.34 -7.69 -6.78
CA SER A 158 -20.61 -7.62 -8.05
C SER A 158 -19.23 -6.99 -7.84
N LEU A 159 -18.20 -7.50 -8.52
CA LEU A 159 -16.80 -7.10 -8.25
C LEU A 159 -16.51 -5.61 -8.53
N ASP A 160 -17.33 -4.96 -9.37
CA ASP A 160 -17.29 -3.54 -9.69
C ASP A 160 -17.96 -2.63 -8.63
N GLN A 161 -18.75 -3.21 -7.71
CA GLN A 161 -19.48 -2.45 -6.66
C GLN A 161 -19.03 -2.84 -5.25
N ARG A 162 -18.61 -4.10 -5.06
CA ARG A 162 -18.22 -4.71 -3.78
C ARG A 162 -17.34 -3.80 -2.92
N LEU A 163 -17.66 -3.68 -1.63
CA LEU A 163 -16.78 -3.04 -0.64
C LEU A 163 -15.41 -3.74 -0.63
N MET A 164 -14.32 -3.00 -0.88
CA MET A 164 -12.97 -3.55 -0.80
C MET A 164 -12.55 -3.64 0.68
N ALA A 165 -12.86 -4.78 1.29
CA ALA A 165 -12.74 -5.01 2.72
C ALA A 165 -11.28 -4.95 3.24
N GLY A 166 -10.28 -5.09 2.38
CA GLY A 166 -8.85 -4.98 2.72
C GLY A 166 -8.26 -6.17 3.51
N PHE A 167 -9.11 -6.96 4.16
CA PHE A 167 -8.76 -8.25 4.76
C PHE A 167 -8.33 -9.26 3.68
N GLY A 168 -7.31 -10.09 3.95
CA GLY A 168 -6.85 -11.14 3.02
C GLY A 168 -5.58 -10.82 2.22
N GLY A 169 -5.00 -9.63 2.39
CA GLY A 169 -3.72 -9.27 1.76
C GLY A 169 -3.76 -9.41 0.23
N VAL A 170 -2.78 -10.10 -0.36
CA VAL A 170 -2.67 -10.28 -1.83
C VAL A 170 -3.94 -10.88 -2.46
N ALA A 171 -4.72 -11.67 -1.72
CA ALA A 171 -5.99 -12.20 -2.24
C ALA A 171 -7.05 -11.11 -2.47
N GLU A 172 -7.00 -10.00 -1.72
CA GLU A 172 -7.89 -8.85 -1.89
C GLU A 172 -7.33 -7.86 -2.91
N TYR A 173 -6.04 -7.48 -2.82
CA TYR A 173 -5.48 -6.38 -3.62
C TYR A 173 -4.68 -6.79 -4.87
N GLY A 174 -4.27 -8.06 -4.98
CA GLY A 174 -3.34 -8.52 -6.02
C GLY A 174 -3.95 -9.53 -6.99
N ILE A 175 -4.81 -10.42 -6.50
CA ILE A 175 -5.62 -11.31 -7.33
C ILE A 175 -6.89 -10.56 -7.76
N THR A 176 -7.30 -10.70 -9.01
CA THR A 176 -8.43 -9.94 -9.58
C THR A 176 -9.50 -10.85 -10.15
N VAL A 177 -10.03 -10.63 -11.37
CA VAL A 177 -11.16 -11.36 -12.00
C VAL A 177 -11.00 -12.89 -12.14
N ARG A 178 -9.85 -13.44 -11.75
CA ARG A 178 -9.60 -14.89 -11.71
C ARG A 178 -10.38 -15.62 -10.61
N TRP A 179 -10.78 -14.92 -9.55
CA TRP A 179 -11.38 -15.52 -8.35
C TRP A 179 -12.47 -14.64 -7.75
N ASP A 180 -13.51 -15.28 -7.22
CA ASP A 180 -14.63 -14.59 -6.60
C ASP A 180 -14.26 -14.08 -5.20
N LYS A 181 -14.04 -12.77 -5.08
CA LYS A 181 -13.68 -12.09 -3.82
C LYS A 181 -14.78 -12.11 -2.77
N ASN A 182 -16.01 -12.54 -3.10
CA ASN A 182 -17.05 -12.81 -2.09
C ASN A 182 -16.66 -13.97 -1.17
N PHE A 183 -15.84 -14.92 -1.63
CA PHE A 183 -15.25 -15.96 -0.79
C PHE A 183 -14.31 -15.42 0.29
N LEU A 184 -13.66 -14.26 0.07
CA LEU A 184 -12.83 -13.61 1.09
C LEU A 184 -13.67 -13.06 2.25
N LYS A 185 -14.86 -12.52 1.91
CA LYS A 185 -15.85 -12.02 2.87
C LYS A 185 -16.38 -13.16 3.75
N LEU A 186 -16.56 -14.36 3.19
CA LEU A 186 -16.93 -15.57 3.95
C LEU A 186 -15.86 -15.98 4.97
N ILE A 187 -14.57 -15.96 4.59
CA ILE A 187 -13.45 -16.25 5.51
C ILE A 187 -13.38 -15.18 6.61
N TYR A 188 -13.45 -13.90 6.25
CA TYR A 188 -13.41 -12.78 7.19
C TYR A 188 -14.57 -12.89 8.21
N LEU A 189 -15.78 -13.16 7.72
CA LEU A 189 -16.96 -13.36 8.56
C LEU A 189 -16.83 -14.55 9.53
N SER A 190 -16.40 -15.72 9.03
CA SER A 190 -16.25 -16.92 9.88
C SER A 190 -15.18 -16.74 10.97
N LEU A 191 -14.16 -15.91 10.73
CA LEU A 191 -13.19 -15.55 11.77
C LEU A 191 -13.77 -14.54 12.77
N LEU A 192 -14.48 -13.49 12.32
CA LEU A 192 -15.15 -12.54 13.22
C LEU A 192 -16.25 -13.16 14.10
N ARG A 193 -16.86 -14.26 13.65
CA ARG A 193 -17.82 -15.05 14.42
C ARG A 193 -17.20 -15.97 15.47
N LYS A 194 -15.87 -16.15 15.49
CA LYS A 194 -15.19 -16.96 16.53
C LYS A 194 -14.94 -16.11 17.77
N PRO A 195 -15.24 -16.63 18.98
CA PRO A 195 -14.83 -15.94 20.19
C PRO A 195 -13.29 -15.86 20.25
N TYR A 196 -12.79 -14.88 20.99
CA TYR A 196 -11.35 -14.63 21.18
C TYR A 196 -10.56 -14.19 19.94
N PHE A 197 -11.22 -13.84 18.83
CA PHE A 197 -10.58 -13.22 17.67
C PHE A 197 -10.78 -11.70 17.63
N GLN A 198 -9.72 -10.96 17.32
CA GLN A 198 -9.79 -9.54 16.94
C GLN A 198 -8.90 -9.30 15.73
N VAL A 199 -9.27 -8.35 14.87
CA VAL A 199 -8.46 -7.95 13.72
C VAL A 199 -8.50 -6.45 13.49
N PHE A 200 -7.32 -5.87 13.25
CA PHE A 200 -7.14 -4.43 13.06
C PHE A 200 -6.44 -4.11 11.75
N GLY A 201 -7.01 -3.20 10.96
CA GLY A 201 -6.34 -2.63 9.79
C GLY A 201 -5.39 -1.48 10.17
N SER A 202 -4.79 -0.89 9.15
CA SER A 202 -3.99 0.35 9.24
C SER A 202 -2.87 0.31 10.29
N THR A 203 -2.41 -0.88 10.66
CA THR A 203 -1.40 -1.11 11.69
C THR A 203 -0.13 -1.67 11.06
N ARG A 204 0.92 -0.85 11.00
CA ARG A 204 2.17 -1.22 10.34
C ARG A 204 3.06 -2.00 11.31
N PHE A 205 3.58 -3.17 10.89
CA PHE A 205 4.69 -3.82 11.59
C PHE A 205 5.99 -3.03 11.32
N GLY A 206 6.65 -2.49 12.36
CA GLY A 206 7.97 -1.84 12.26
C GLY A 206 8.19 -0.39 12.74
N GLY A 207 7.29 0.60 12.73
CA GLY A 207 5.87 0.65 12.40
C GLY A 207 5.07 1.24 13.56
N THR A 208 3.79 0.88 13.61
CA THR A 208 2.87 1.09 14.73
C THR A 208 3.15 0.11 15.88
N ILE A 209 3.68 -1.07 15.57
CA ILE A 209 3.95 -2.17 16.51
C ILE A 209 5.32 -2.78 16.22
N THR A 210 6.09 -3.04 17.28
CA THR A 210 7.33 -3.84 17.26
C THR A 210 7.14 -5.22 17.88
N VAL A 211 8.14 -6.09 17.76
CA VAL A 211 8.13 -7.42 18.40
C VAL A 211 8.06 -7.29 19.93
N ASP A 212 8.79 -6.33 20.50
CA ASP A 212 8.86 -6.17 21.94
C ASP A 212 7.55 -5.54 22.50
N ASP A 213 6.79 -4.79 21.70
CA ASP A 213 5.44 -4.31 22.08
C ASP A 213 4.42 -5.45 22.27
N ALA A 214 4.46 -6.49 21.42
CA ALA A 214 3.62 -7.67 21.60
C ALA A 214 3.90 -8.36 22.95
N TRP A 215 5.15 -8.32 23.40
CA TRP A 215 5.54 -8.86 24.69
C TRP A 215 5.09 -8.00 25.87
N GLU A 216 5.10 -6.67 25.73
CA GLU A 216 4.55 -5.73 26.71
C GLU A 216 3.03 -5.86 26.85
N MET A 217 2.32 -6.12 25.75
CA MET A 217 0.87 -6.37 25.72
C MET A 217 0.45 -7.75 26.25
N GLY A 218 1.40 -8.58 26.70
CA GLY A 218 1.10 -9.88 27.30
C GLY A 218 0.77 -10.99 26.31
N PHE A 219 1.27 -10.92 25.06
CA PHE A 219 1.20 -12.06 24.14
C PHE A 219 2.25 -13.13 24.47
N ASP A 220 1.89 -14.39 24.26
CA ASP A 220 2.75 -15.56 24.45
C ASP A 220 3.58 -15.87 23.20
N HIS A 221 3.06 -15.55 22.01
CA HIS A 221 3.72 -15.78 20.73
C HIS A 221 3.40 -14.69 19.71
N PHE A 222 4.34 -14.46 18.78
CA PHE A 222 4.23 -13.46 17.72
C PHE A 222 4.61 -14.08 16.37
N VAL A 223 3.85 -13.73 15.32
CA VAL A 223 3.99 -14.34 14.00
C VAL A 223 4.10 -13.28 12.90
N ILE A 224 5.10 -13.45 12.04
CA ILE A 224 5.33 -12.63 10.85
C ILE A 224 4.66 -13.31 9.64
N ALA A 225 3.55 -12.73 9.19
CA ALA A 225 2.78 -13.15 8.02
C ALA A 225 2.62 -12.03 6.98
N VAL A 226 3.47 -10.99 7.04
CA VAL A 226 3.40 -9.72 6.25
C VAL A 226 3.67 -9.86 4.74
N GLY A 227 3.74 -11.10 4.23
CA GLY A 227 3.74 -11.41 2.80
C GLY A 227 4.91 -10.87 1.98
N ALA A 228 4.64 -10.67 0.68
CA ALA A 228 5.57 -10.11 -0.27
C ALA A 228 5.87 -8.62 0.02
N GLY A 229 7.10 -8.22 -0.26
CA GLY A 229 7.65 -6.89 -0.04
C GLY A 229 7.94 -6.14 -1.34
N LEU A 230 9.19 -5.70 -1.49
CA LEU A 230 9.58 -4.71 -2.50
C LEU A 230 9.54 -5.26 -3.94
N PRO A 231 8.89 -4.57 -4.90
CA PRO A 231 9.05 -4.84 -6.32
C PRO A 231 10.38 -4.28 -6.85
N LYS A 232 10.82 -4.77 -8.02
CA LYS A 232 12.10 -4.40 -8.62
C LYS A 232 11.94 -3.31 -9.68
N ALA A 233 12.50 -2.14 -9.39
CA ALA A 233 12.66 -1.08 -10.40
C ALA A 233 13.46 -1.58 -11.61
N LEU A 234 13.01 -1.23 -12.81
CA LEU A 234 13.70 -1.56 -14.06
C LEU A 234 14.72 -0.45 -14.38
N SER A 235 16.00 -0.77 -14.46
CA SER A 235 17.07 0.22 -14.63
C SER A 235 17.42 0.46 -16.10
N ILE A 236 16.50 1.08 -16.84
CA ILE A 236 16.66 1.46 -18.25
C ILE A 236 16.49 2.99 -18.44
N PRO A 237 17.03 3.60 -19.51
CA PRO A 237 16.71 4.98 -19.89
C PRO A 237 15.20 5.18 -20.06
N GLY A 238 14.68 6.34 -19.62
CA GLY A 238 13.24 6.64 -19.61
C GLY A 238 12.44 5.90 -18.52
N SER A 239 13.08 5.10 -17.66
CA SER A 239 12.37 4.38 -16.59
C SER A 239 11.76 5.32 -15.55
N LEU A 240 10.50 5.05 -15.18
CA LEU A 240 9.64 5.86 -14.29
C LEU A 240 9.17 7.21 -14.86
N ALA A 241 9.34 7.45 -16.17
CA ALA A 241 8.73 8.58 -16.86
C ALA A 241 7.18 8.52 -16.79
N PRO A 242 6.46 9.64 -16.97
CA PRO A 242 5.00 9.68 -16.97
C PRO A 242 4.39 8.66 -17.93
N GLY A 243 3.57 7.75 -17.39
CA GLY A 243 3.00 6.61 -18.12
C GLY A 243 3.63 5.27 -17.74
N MET A 244 4.85 5.26 -17.21
CA MET A 244 5.52 4.05 -16.71
C MET A 244 5.36 3.90 -15.19
N ARG A 245 4.82 2.75 -14.76
CA ARG A 245 4.65 2.41 -13.34
C ARG A 245 4.93 0.92 -13.05
N GLN A 246 4.96 0.54 -11.77
CA GLN A 246 5.03 -0.87 -11.38
C GLN A 246 3.64 -1.52 -11.46
N ALA A 247 3.57 -2.82 -11.71
CA ALA A 247 2.30 -3.56 -11.66
C ALA A 247 1.63 -3.45 -10.28
N ASN A 248 2.41 -3.53 -9.19
CA ASN A 248 1.93 -3.34 -7.83
C ASN A 248 1.30 -1.95 -7.59
N ASP A 249 1.83 -0.90 -8.24
CA ASP A 249 1.29 0.47 -8.13
C ASP A 249 -0.12 0.51 -8.73
N PHE A 250 -0.25 0.02 -9.97
CA PHE A 250 -1.52 -0.09 -10.66
C PHE A 250 -2.55 -0.94 -9.91
N LEU A 251 -2.24 -2.21 -9.60
CA LEU A 251 -3.19 -3.13 -8.98
C LEU A 251 -3.63 -2.66 -7.59
N MET A 252 -2.71 -2.12 -6.76
CA MET A 252 -3.09 -1.60 -5.44
C MET A 252 -3.86 -0.28 -5.51
N ALA A 253 -3.64 0.57 -6.52
CA ALA A 253 -4.46 1.77 -6.75
C ALA A 253 -5.87 1.39 -7.24
N LEU A 254 -5.95 0.43 -8.18
CA LEU A 254 -7.19 -0.06 -8.76
C LEU A 254 -8.11 -0.68 -7.70
N GLN A 255 -7.55 -1.60 -6.91
CA GLN A 255 -8.31 -2.39 -5.93
C GLN A 255 -8.49 -1.61 -4.61
N LEU A 256 -7.42 -1.27 -3.88
CA LEU A 256 -7.53 -0.62 -2.55
C LEU A 256 -7.96 0.85 -2.60
N GLY A 257 -7.84 1.49 -3.78
CA GLY A 257 -8.38 2.82 -4.03
C GLY A 257 -9.75 2.78 -4.72
N ASN A 258 -10.33 1.61 -5.00
CA ASN A 258 -11.60 1.50 -5.71
C ASN A 258 -11.64 2.27 -7.05
N ALA A 259 -10.50 2.45 -7.74
CA ALA A 259 -10.45 3.33 -8.91
C ALA A 259 -11.36 2.85 -10.04
N ALA A 260 -11.58 1.53 -10.12
CA ALA A 260 -12.52 0.87 -11.04
C ALA A 260 -13.99 1.20 -10.76
N LYS A 261 -14.36 1.73 -9.59
CA LYS A 261 -15.75 2.10 -9.32
C LYS A 261 -16.10 3.42 -9.99
N THR A 262 -17.28 3.46 -10.62
CA THR A 262 -17.85 4.67 -11.24
C THR A 262 -18.04 5.79 -10.21
N ASN A 263 -18.46 5.43 -8.99
CA ASN A 263 -18.69 6.35 -7.86
C ASN A 263 -17.42 6.81 -7.12
N SER A 264 -16.23 6.25 -7.40
CA SER A 264 -14.99 6.56 -6.66
C SER A 264 -14.36 7.90 -7.05
N LEU A 265 -13.70 8.58 -6.11
CA LEU A 265 -12.90 9.79 -6.36
C LEU A 265 -11.44 9.52 -6.72
N THR A 266 -10.97 8.28 -6.64
CA THR A 266 -9.56 7.92 -6.81
C THR A 266 -9.03 8.15 -8.22
N ASN A 267 -7.78 8.62 -8.29
CA ASN A 267 -7.08 9.07 -9.49
C ASN A 267 -6.03 8.02 -9.92
N LEU A 268 -6.27 7.37 -11.04
CA LEU A 268 -5.43 6.36 -11.66
C LEU A 268 -5.41 6.57 -13.18
N GLN A 269 -4.50 7.42 -13.69
CA GLN A 269 -4.49 7.76 -15.11
C GLN A 269 -3.73 6.73 -15.96
N VAL A 270 -4.40 6.16 -16.96
CA VAL A 270 -3.85 5.20 -17.93
C VAL A 270 -4.20 5.62 -19.35
N CYS A 271 -3.24 5.55 -20.27
CA CYS A 271 -3.42 5.79 -21.69
C CYS A 271 -3.16 4.49 -22.49
N LEU A 272 -3.79 4.34 -23.65
CA LEU A 272 -3.49 3.26 -24.61
C LEU A 272 -2.61 3.78 -25.76
N PRO A 273 -1.85 2.90 -26.46
CA PRO A 273 -1.63 1.47 -26.17
C PRO A 273 -0.84 1.22 -24.88
N ALA A 274 -1.00 0.03 -24.29
CA ALA A 274 -0.33 -0.36 -23.05
C ALA A 274 0.57 -1.59 -23.20
N VAL A 275 1.70 -1.59 -22.50
CA VAL A 275 2.67 -2.70 -22.49
C VAL A 275 2.98 -3.17 -21.06
N ILE A 276 2.89 -4.47 -20.82
CA ILE A 276 3.21 -5.11 -19.54
C ILE A 276 4.52 -5.88 -19.68
N ILE A 277 5.51 -5.58 -18.85
CA ILE A 277 6.83 -6.24 -18.84
C ILE A 277 6.80 -7.39 -17.82
N GLY A 278 6.62 -8.62 -18.29
CA GLY A 278 6.75 -9.85 -17.48
C GLY A 278 5.63 -10.87 -17.69
N GLY A 279 6.00 -12.13 -17.99
CA GLY A 279 5.08 -13.26 -18.19
C GLY A 279 4.73 -14.02 -16.90
N GLY A 280 4.61 -13.33 -15.76
CA GLY A 280 4.10 -13.91 -14.51
C GLY A 280 2.61 -13.65 -14.33
N LEU A 281 1.96 -14.29 -13.36
CA LEU A 281 0.52 -14.08 -13.11
C LEU A 281 0.18 -12.61 -12.84
N THR A 282 0.99 -11.90 -12.05
CA THR A 282 0.86 -10.45 -11.85
C THR A 282 0.90 -9.65 -13.17
N GLY A 283 1.61 -10.13 -14.19
CA GLY A 283 1.63 -9.50 -15.51
C GLY A 283 0.35 -9.77 -16.31
N VAL A 284 -0.17 -11.00 -16.24
CA VAL A 284 -1.47 -11.35 -16.83
C VAL A 284 -2.59 -10.55 -16.17
N ASP A 285 -2.64 -10.56 -14.83
CA ASP A 285 -3.59 -9.78 -14.01
C ASP A 285 -3.50 -8.28 -14.34
N THR A 286 -2.30 -7.72 -14.52
CA THR A 286 -2.16 -6.32 -14.91
C THR A 286 -2.71 -6.05 -16.31
N ALA A 287 -2.51 -6.97 -17.26
CA ALA A 287 -2.94 -6.77 -18.64
C ALA A 287 -4.47 -6.77 -18.79
N THR A 288 -5.15 -7.74 -18.20
CA THR A 288 -6.62 -7.86 -18.24
C THR A 288 -7.27 -6.68 -17.49
N GLU A 289 -6.75 -6.33 -16.31
CA GLU A 289 -7.29 -5.23 -15.50
C GLU A 289 -7.05 -3.84 -16.13
N VAL A 290 -5.89 -3.59 -16.74
CA VAL A 290 -5.64 -2.34 -17.50
C VAL A 290 -6.66 -2.19 -18.63
N GLN A 291 -6.94 -3.29 -19.34
CA GLN A 291 -7.89 -3.30 -20.44
C GLN A 291 -9.31 -2.98 -19.97
N ALA A 292 -9.80 -3.67 -18.93
CA ALA A 292 -11.13 -3.43 -18.36
C ALA A 292 -11.25 -2.03 -17.73
N TYR A 293 -10.21 -1.60 -17.00
CA TYR A 293 -10.19 -0.30 -16.33
C TYR A 293 -10.26 0.87 -17.32
N TYR A 294 -9.57 0.80 -18.46
CA TYR A 294 -9.54 1.91 -19.43
C TYR A 294 -10.93 2.28 -19.93
N ILE A 295 -11.80 1.29 -20.17
CA ILE A 295 -13.20 1.49 -20.56
C ILE A 295 -13.95 2.28 -19.47
N THR A 296 -13.83 1.87 -18.21
CA THR A 296 -14.49 2.56 -17.09
C THR A 296 -13.93 3.96 -16.87
N GLN A 297 -12.62 4.15 -17.05
CA GLN A 297 -11.95 5.45 -16.92
C GLN A 297 -12.50 6.47 -17.92
N VAL A 298 -12.60 6.12 -19.21
CA VAL A 298 -13.04 7.07 -20.26
C VAL A 298 -14.54 7.39 -20.14
N ASP A 299 -15.37 6.40 -19.77
CA ASP A 299 -16.81 6.55 -19.52
C ASP A 299 -17.07 7.52 -18.34
N LYS A 300 -16.37 7.29 -17.21
CA LYS A 300 -16.39 8.14 -16.01
C LYS A 300 -15.85 9.56 -16.28
N THR A 301 -14.80 9.69 -17.09
CA THR A 301 -14.21 10.98 -17.46
C THR A 301 -15.20 11.79 -18.29
N LEU A 302 -15.83 11.18 -19.31
CA LEU A 302 -16.83 11.82 -20.15
C LEU A 302 -18.03 12.31 -19.35
N ALA A 303 -18.60 11.45 -18.48
CA ALA A 303 -19.74 11.81 -17.66
C ALA A 303 -19.45 12.99 -16.71
N ARG A 304 -18.28 13.00 -16.07
CA ARG A 304 -17.85 14.14 -15.22
C ARG A 304 -17.59 15.40 -16.03
N TYR A 305 -16.95 15.28 -17.19
CA TYR A 305 -16.65 16.41 -18.06
C TYR A 305 -17.94 17.09 -18.54
N GLU A 306 -18.87 16.34 -19.14
CA GLU A 306 -20.15 16.86 -19.62
C GLU A 306 -20.93 17.58 -18.50
N THR A 307 -20.99 16.96 -17.31
CA THR A 307 -21.63 17.58 -16.12
C THR A 307 -20.93 18.86 -15.68
N LEU A 308 -19.59 18.89 -15.62
CA LEU A 308 -18.85 20.09 -15.21
C LEU A 308 -18.97 21.22 -16.25
N VAL A 309 -18.94 20.89 -17.54
CA VAL A 309 -19.13 21.87 -18.63
C VAL A 309 -20.54 22.49 -18.57
N GLU A 310 -21.58 21.70 -18.32
CA GLU A 310 -22.95 22.21 -18.15
C GLU A 310 -23.07 23.21 -16.98
N GLN A 311 -22.31 23.00 -15.89
CA GLN A 311 -22.48 23.75 -14.64
C GLN A 311 -21.61 25.02 -14.54
N GLN A 312 -20.43 25.04 -15.16
CA GLN A 312 -19.46 26.15 -15.06
C GLN A 312 -18.84 26.59 -16.40
N GLY A 313 -19.17 25.93 -17.51
CA GLY A 313 -18.63 26.23 -18.84
C GLY A 313 -17.28 25.58 -19.16
N GLU A 314 -17.05 25.32 -20.44
CA GLU A 314 -15.87 24.62 -20.95
C GLU A 314 -14.56 25.37 -20.65
N GLU A 315 -14.52 26.69 -20.85
CA GLU A 315 -13.34 27.51 -20.54
C GLU A 315 -12.92 27.37 -19.07
N ALA A 316 -13.88 27.32 -18.13
CA ALA A 316 -13.58 27.16 -16.71
C ALA A 316 -13.02 25.77 -16.38
N VAL A 317 -13.53 24.71 -17.04
CA VAL A 317 -13.01 23.34 -16.89
C VAL A 317 -11.58 23.22 -17.42
N LEU A 318 -11.25 23.87 -18.54
CA LEU A 318 -9.95 23.74 -19.19
C LEU A 318 -8.85 24.66 -18.63
N LYS A 319 -9.21 25.77 -17.96
CA LYS A 319 -8.32 26.89 -17.58
C LYS A 319 -7.00 26.55 -16.85
N GLN A 320 -6.91 25.40 -16.18
CA GLN A 320 -5.71 25.00 -15.41
C GLN A 320 -5.02 23.74 -15.95
N LEU A 321 -5.47 23.20 -17.08
CA LEU A 321 -4.82 22.06 -17.73
C LEU A 321 -3.64 22.53 -18.59
N ASP A 322 -2.55 21.75 -18.58
CA ASP A 322 -1.47 21.91 -19.54
C ASP A 322 -1.81 21.22 -20.88
N ALA A 323 -1.03 21.51 -21.92
CA ALA A 323 -1.26 20.97 -23.27
C ALA A 323 -1.31 19.43 -23.27
N ALA A 324 -0.44 18.77 -22.50
CA ALA A 324 -0.43 17.31 -22.37
C ALA A 324 -1.73 16.77 -21.74
N SER A 325 -2.27 17.44 -20.73
CA SER A 325 -3.53 17.05 -20.10
C SER A 325 -4.73 17.34 -20.99
N ILE A 326 -4.68 18.38 -21.83
CA ILE A 326 -5.71 18.67 -22.84
C ILE A 326 -5.73 17.57 -23.91
N GLU A 327 -4.58 17.19 -24.49
CA GLU A 327 -4.50 16.10 -25.47
C GLU A 327 -5.04 14.76 -24.91
N ILE A 328 -4.72 14.45 -23.64
CA ILE A 328 -5.22 13.24 -22.97
C ILE A 328 -6.74 13.34 -22.70
N LEU A 329 -7.25 14.52 -22.36
CA LEU A 329 -8.68 14.74 -22.18
C LEU A 329 -9.44 14.57 -23.49
N GLU A 330 -8.99 15.19 -24.58
CA GLU A 330 -9.60 15.06 -25.91
C GLU A 330 -9.69 13.59 -26.34
N GLU A 331 -8.62 12.81 -26.17
CA GLU A 331 -8.62 11.37 -26.40
C GLU A 331 -9.66 10.65 -25.52
N PHE A 332 -9.67 10.90 -24.21
CA PHE A 332 -10.60 10.23 -23.30
C PHE A 332 -12.07 10.59 -23.61
N LEU A 333 -12.36 11.80 -24.09
CA LEU A 333 -13.69 12.19 -24.54
C LEU A 333 -14.09 11.48 -25.84
N VAL A 334 -13.18 11.35 -26.82
CA VAL A 334 -13.43 10.58 -28.05
C VAL A 334 -13.67 9.10 -27.72
N HIS A 335 -12.84 8.50 -26.87
CA HIS A 335 -12.96 7.10 -26.49
C HIS A 335 -14.18 6.84 -25.61
N GLY A 336 -14.51 7.73 -24.67
CA GLY A 336 -15.74 7.66 -23.87
C GLY A 336 -17.00 7.71 -24.75
N ARG A 337 -17.03 8.56 -25.78
CA ARG A 337 -18.15 8.62 -26.73
C ARG A 337 -18.27 7.34 -27.55
N ALA A 338 -17.14 6.73 -27.92
CA ALA A 338 -17.13 5.43 -28.61
C ALA A 338 -17.62 4.28 -27.70
N VAL A 339 -17.22 4.26 -26.42
CA VAL A 339 -17.72 3.32 -25.40
C VAL A 339 -19.22 3.47 -25.23
N ARG A 340 -19.73 4.69 -25.03
CA ARG A 340 -21.16 4.98 -24.91
C ARG A 340 -21.93 4.47 -26.13
N LYS A 341 -21.46 4.78 -27.35
CA LYS A 341 -22.07 4.31 -28.60
C LYS A 341 -22.06 2.78 -28.75
N GLU A 342 -21.02 2.10 -28.30
CA GLU A 342 -20.98 0.63 -28.32
C GLU A 342 -21.92 0.01 -27.30
N ARG A 343 -22.09 0.61 -26.11
CA ARG A 343 -23.13 0.21 -25.15
C ARG A 343 -24.53 0.39 -25.74
N GLU A 344 -24.81 1.55 -26.35
CA GLU A 344 -26.09 1.85 -27.02
C GLU A 344 -26.38 0.86 -28.16
N ARG A 345 -25.38 0.57 -29.01
CA ARG A 345 -25.48 -0.43 -30.08
C ARG A 345 -25.81 -1.82 -29.51
N ALA A 346 -25.02 -2.29 -28.55
CA ALA A 346 -25.17 -3.61 -27.96
C ALA A 346 -26.54 -3.76 -27.28
N GLN A 347 -27.02 -2.73 -26.58
CA GLN A 347 -28.37 -2.69 -26.00
C GLN A 347 -29.45 -2.75 -27.09
N ALA A 348 -29.30 -1.99 -28.18
CA ALA A 348 -30.25 -1.99 -29.29
C ALA A 348 -30.32 -3.33 -30.05
N THR A 349 -29.24 -4.11 -30.06
CA THR A 349 -29.19 -5.45 -30.68
C THR A 349 -29.35 -6.62 -29.70
N ASN A 350 -29.51 -6.34 -28.39
CA ASN A 350 -29.50 -7.35 -27.31
C ASN A 350 -28.25 -8.26 -27.33
N GLU A 351 -27.08 -7.64 -27.54
CA GLU A 351 -25.76 -8.28 -27.54
C GLU A 351 -24.93 -7.78 -26.35
N GLN A 352 -23.78 -8.42 -26.09
CA GLN A 352 -22.76 -7.86 -25.20
C GLN A 352 -21.90 -6.81 -25.93
N PRO A 353 -21.50 -5.70 -25.26
CA PRO A 353 -20.62 -4.70 -25.84
C PRO A 353 -19.26 -5.29 -26.26
N ASN A 354 -18.85 -5.09 -27.51
CA ASN A 354 -17.56 -5.54 -28.03
C ASN A 354 -16.48 -4.46 -27.84
N PHE A 355 -16.02 -4.31 -26.61
CA PHE A 355 -14.95 -3.37 -26.28
C PHE A 355 -13.58 -3.81 -26.83
N ILE A 356 -13.33 -5.11 -27.02
CA ILE A 356 -12.05 -5.63 -27.57
C ILE A 356 -11.72 -4.96 -28.91
N LYS A 357 -12.72 -4.83 -29.79
CA LYS A 357 -12.56 -4.15 -31.09
C LYS A 357 -12.12 -2.68 -30.95
N LEU A 358 -12.67 -1.95 -29.98
CA LEU A 358 -12.30 -0.56 -29.72
C LEU A 358 -10.87 -0.47 -29.15
N ILE A 359 -10.56 -1.30 -28.16
CA ILE A 359 -9.24 -1.39 -27.54
C ILE A 359 -8.15 -1.70 -28.57
N HIS A 360 -8.40 -2.63 -29.50
CA HIS A 360 -7.47 -2.92 -30.61
C HIS A 360 -7.31 -1.75 -31.58
N GLN A 361 -8.36 -0.96 -31.83
CA GLN A 361 -8.26 0.29 -32.61
C GLN A 361 -7.40 1.35 -31.91
N TRP A 362 -7.32 1.31 -30.58
CA TRP A 362 -6.45 2.16 -29.75
C TRP A 362 -5.07 1.53 -29.48
N GLY A 363 -4.70 0.50 -30.25
CA GLY A 363 -3.40 -0.18 -30.22
C GLY A 363 -3.29 -1.32 -29.20
N GLY A 364 -4.31 -1.54 -28.37
CA GLY A 364 -4.43 -2.70 -27.50
C GLY A 364 -3.52 -2.74 -26.27
N VAL A 365 -3.48 -3.91 -25.63
CA VAL A 365 -2.67 -4.20 -24.44
C VAL A 365 -1.78 -5.41 -24.74
N THR A 366 -0.48 -5.28 -24.51
CA THR A 366 0.52 -6.29 -24.89
C THR A 366 1.37 -6.74 -23.71
N ILE A 367 1.42 -8.04 -23.43
CA ILE A 367 2.40 -8.65 -22.53
C ILE A 367 3.70 -8.90 -23.30
N VAL A 368 4.81 -8.41 -22.77
CA VAL A 368 6.16 -8.58 -23.30
C VAL A 368 6.97 -9.47 -22.37
N TYR A 369 7.55 -10.55 -22.91
CA TYR A 369 8.36 -11.48 -22.14
C TYR A 369 9.69 -11.83 -22.82
N ARG A 370 10.75 -11.92 -22.01
CA ARG A 370 12.14 -12.13 -22.44
C ARG A 370 12.50 -13.58 -22.84
N ARG A 371 11.53 -14.47 -22.97
CA ARG A 371 11.68 -15.88 -23.38
C ARG A 371 10.40 -16.31 -24.11
N THR A 372 10.26 -17.60 -24.43
CA THR A 372 9.00 -18.16 -24.94
C THR A 372 7.86 -18.10 -23.93
N ILE A 373 6.61 -18.19 -24.39
CA ILE A 373 5.43 -18.31 -23.53
C ILE A 373 5.49 -19.59 -22.68
N GLN A 374 6.01 -20.70 -23.20
CA GLN A 374 6.10 -21.96 -22.44
C GLN A 374 7.10 -21.89 -21.28
N GLU A 375 8.11 -21.01 -21.36
CA GLU A 375 9.04 -20.69 -20.27
C GLU A 375 8.52 -19.59 -19.32
N SER A 376 7.29 -19.10 -19.52
CA SER A 376 6.71 -18.05 -18.67
C SER A 376 6.20 -18.63 -17.34
N PRO A 377 6.41 -17.96 -16.20
CA PRO A 377 5.83 -18.40 -14.93
C PRO A 377 4.30 -18.48 -14.96
N ALA A 378 3.62 -17.67 -15.77
CA ALA A 378 2.19 -17.80 -15.99
C ALA A 378 1.86 -19.16 -16.63
N TYR A 379 2.49 -19.54 -17.73
CA TYR A 379 2.25 -20.84 -18.37
C TYR A 379 2.62 -22.04 -17.47
N ILE A 380 3.80 -21.99 -16.85
CA ILE A 380 4.32 -23.06 -15.97
C ILE A 380 3.44 -23.23 -14.71
N ASN A 381 2.86 -22.15 -14.17
CA ASN A 381 2.08 -22.20 -12.93
C ASN A 381 0.56 -22.27 -13.14
N ASN A 382 0.01 -21.60 -14.14
CA ASN A 382 -1.42 -21.61 -14.50
C ASN A 382 -1.62 -21.17 -15.96
N HIS A 383 -1.53 -22.11 -16.90
CA HIS A 383 -1.69 -21.84 -18.34
C HIS A 383 -3.12 -21.43 -18.74
N GLU A 384 -4.13 -21.79 -17.96
CA GLU A 384 -5.53 -21.42 -18.21
C GLU A 384 -5.70 -19.88 -18.24
N GLU A 385 -4.91 -19.13 -17.47
CA GLU A 385 -4.99 -17.66 -17.45
C GLU A 385 -4.45 -16.99 -18.71
N LEU A 386 -3.45 -17.60 -19.36
CA LEU A 386 -2.97 -17.09 -20.64
C LEU A 386 -4.03 -17.34 -21.72
N GLN A 387 -4.72 -18.48 -21.68
CA GLN A 387 -5.86 -18.72 -22.57
C GLN A 387 -6.97 -17.68 -22.34
N LYS A 388 -7.35 -17.40 -21.08
CA LYS A 388 -8.38 -16.40 -20.76
C LYS A 388 -7.97 -14.99 -21.20
N ALA A 389 -6.72 -14.59 -20.98
CA ALA A 389 -6.21 -13.32 -21.50
C ALA A 389 -6.28 -13.22 -23.03
N PHE A 390 -6.07 -14.32 -23.77
CA PHE A 390 -6.23 -14.35 -25.23
C PHE A 390 -7.69 -14.31 -25.68
N GLU A 391 -8.60 -14.94 -24.94
CA GLU A 391 -10.05 -14.81 -25.16
C GLU A 391 -10.52 -13.35 -24.93
N GLU A 392 -9.89 -12.63 -23.99
CA GLU A 392 -10.07 -11.18 -23.76
C GLU A 392 -9.33 -10.30 -24.79
N GLY A 393 -8.55 -10.87 -25.72
CA GLY A 393 -7.87 -10.13 -26.78
C GLY A 393 -6.53 -9.49 -26.41
N ILE A 394 -5.90 -9.88 -25.29
CA ILE A 394 -4.56 -9.43 -24.91
C ILE A 394 -3.50 -9.97 -25.89
N TYR A 395 -2.60 -9.12 -26.35
CA TYR A 395 -1.46 -9.54 -27.18
C TYR A 395 -0.29 -10.07 -26.33
N TYR A 396 0.52 -10.96 -26.90
CA TYR A 396 1.72 -11.49 -26.24
C TYR A 396 2.91 -11.50 -27.20
N LEU A 397 4.03 -10.92 -26.78
CA LEU A 397 5.28 -10.89 -27.53
C LEU A 397 6.40 -11.59 -26.74
N GLU A 398 6.97 -12.60 -27.38
CA GLU A 398 8.07 -13.41 -26.86
C GLU A 398 9.44 -12.85 -27.20
N ALA A 399 10.46 -13.33 -26.49
CA ALA A 399 11.87 -13.10 -26.81
C ALA A 399 12.27 -11.61 -26.92
N LEU A 400 11.68 -10.73 -26.12
CA LEU A 400 12.00 -9.30 -26.07
C LEU A 400 12.53 -8.89 -24.69
N GLU A 401 13.65 -8.16 -24.66
CA GLU A 401 14.22 -7.58 -23.44
C GLU A 401 14.12 -6.05 -23.47
N PRO A 402 13.45 -5.39 -22.51
CA PRO A 402 13.39 -3.94 -22.44
C PRO A 402 14.76 -3.28 -22.43
N ALA A 403 14.95 -2.27 -23.28
CA ALA A 403 16.21 -1.55 -23.47
C ALA A 403 16.09 -0.07 -23.07
N SER A 404 15.03 0.62 -23.48
CA SER A 404 14.71 2.01 -23.11
C SER A 404 13.22 2.32 -23.27
N VAL A 405 12.78 3.46 -22.76
CA VAL A 405 11.47 4.06 -23.06
C VAL A 405 11.70 5.35 -23.85
N ASP A 406 11.07 5.43 -25.02
CA ASP A 406 11.01 6.66 -25.81
C ASP A 406 9.94 7.58 -25.23
N LEU A 407 10.23 8.87 -25.22
CA LEU A 407 9.36 9.91 -24.67
C LEU A 407 8.91 10.87 -25.76
N ASN A 408 7.65 11.32 -25.67
CA ASN A 408 7.10 12.33 -26.55
C ASN A 408 7.59 13.75 -26.18
N GLN A 409 7.09 14.76 -26.91
CA GLN A 409 7.39 16.18 -26.69
C GLN A 409 7.09 16.74 -25.29
N PHE A 410 6.30 16.03 -24.47
CA PHE A 410 5.98 16.40 -23.08
C PHE A 410 6.73 15.54 -22.05
N GLY A 411 7.65 14.67 -22.49
CA GLY A 411 8.36 13.73 -21.63
C GLY A 411 7.54 12.52 -21.21
N HIS A 412 6.33 12.32 -21.73
CA HIS A 412 5.49 11.15 -21.43
C HIS A 412 5.92 9.95 -22.29
N ALA A 413 5.74 8.73 -21.78
CA ALA A 413 6.02 7.50 -22.52
C ALA A 413 5.27 7.46 -23.87
N GLU A 414 6.01 7.18 -24.94
CA GLU A 414 5.48 7.02 -26.30
C GLU A 414 5.66 5.58 -26.81
N ALA A 415 6.82 4.98 -26.54
CA ALA A 415 7.13 3.61 -26.93
C ALA A 415 8.08 2.91 -25.96
N LEU A 416 7.93 1.59 -25.83
CA LEU A 416 8.94 0.73 -25.22
C LEU A 416 9.87 0.19 -26.32
N VAL A 417 11.16 0.50 -26.21
CA VAL A 417 12.20 -0.10 -27.06
C VAL A 417 12.69 -1.38 -26.38
N CYS A 418 12.65 -2.49 -27.11
CA CYS A 418 13.18 -3.78 -26.67
C CYS A 418 14.27 -4.27 -27.61
N HIS A 419 15.24 -5.01 -27.11
CA HIS A 419 16.13 -5.81 -27.95
C HIS A 419 15.54 -7.21 -28.15
N ARG A 420 15.60 -7.72 -29.39
CA ARG A 420 15.26 -9.12 -29.65
C ARG A 420 16.28 -10.04 -29.00
N ARG A 421 15.80 -11.16 -28.47
CA ARG A 421 16.60 -12.25 -27.91
C ARG A 421 16.51 -13.46 -28.84
N LEU A 422 17.63 -14.15 -29.01
CA LEU A 422 17.70 -15.40 -29.76
C LEU A 422 18.05 -16.53 -28.79
N ARG A 423 17.34 -17.64 -28.91
CA ARG A 423 17.64 -18.86 -28.18
C ARG A 423 18.82 -19.54 -28.87
N LYS A 424 19.95 -19.71 -28.17
CA LYS A 424 21.09 -20.49 -28.71
C LYS A 424 20.85 -21.98 -28.52
N ASN A 425 20.55 -22.37 -27.28
CA ASN A 425 20.46 -23.76 -26.81
C ASN A 425 19.18 -23.93 -25.98
N SER A 426 18.95 -25.11 -25.38
CA SER A 426 17.79 -25.37 -24.51
C SER A 426 17.59 -24.31 -23.42
N ASP A 427 18.66 -23.87 -22.76
CA ASP A 427 18.58 -23.05 -21.54
C ASP A 427 19.21 -21.64 -21.68
N GLU A 428 19.89 -21.37 -22.79
CA GLU A 428 20.62 -20.12 -23.02
C GLU A 428 19.93 -19.21 -24.06
N TRP A 429 19.68 -17.97 -23.63
CA TRP A 429 19.11 -16.90 -24.43
C TRP A 429 20.09 -15.73 -24.53
N GLN A 430 20.49 -15.36 -25.75
CA GLN A 430 21.33 -14.20 -26.03
C GLN A 430 20.49 -13.00 -26.48
N THR A 431 20.77 -11.84 -25.92
CA THR A 431 20.16 -10.57 -26.33
C THR A 431 20.97 -9.98 -27.49
N THR A 432 20.29 -9.59 -28.57
CA THR A 432 20.91 -9.03 -29.78
C THR A 432 20.99 -7.50 -29.72
N GLN A 433 21.44 -6.87 -30.81
CA GLN A 433 21.33 -5.43 -31.04
C GLN A 433 20.17 -5.08 -31.99
N GLU A 434 19.29 -6.05 -32.30
CA GLU A 434 18.10 -5.78 -33.11
C GLU A 434 17.01 -5.17 -32.23
N GLU A 435 16.73 -3.89 -32.46
CA GLU A 435 15.68 -3.16 -31.74
C GLU A 435 14.28 -3.45 -32.29
N VAL A 436 13.32 -3.57 -31.38
CA VAL A 436 11.89 -3.70 -31.64
C VAL A 436 11.20 -2.61 -30.85
N ARG A 437 10.67 -1.60 -31.55
CA ARG A 437 9.94 -0.47 -30.97
C ARG A 437 8.46 -0.80 -30.86
N LEU A 438 7.91 -0.76 -29.65
CA LEU A 438 6.50 -1.04 -29.37
C LEU A 438 5.79 0.24 -28.91
N PRO A 439 4.80 0.77 -29.64
CA PRO A 439 4.00 1.90 -29.16
C PRO A 439 3.40 1.60 -27.79
N ALA A 440 3.63 2.48 -26.81
CA ALA A 440 3.28 2.26 -25.41
C ALA A 440 3.18 3.59 -24.65
N ARG A 441 1.94 4.06 -24.43
CA ARG A 441 1.64 5.26 -23.61
C ARG A 441 1.36 4.92 -22.14
N ALA A 442 1.16 3.63 -21.84
CA ALA A 442 1.28 3.10 -20.49
C ALA A 442 2.21 1.89 -20.46
N ILE A 443 3.12 1.83 -19.49
CA ILE A 443 4.09 0.73 -19.32
C ILE A 443 4.04 0.22 -17.88
N PHE A 444 3.83 -1.07 -17.69
CA PHE A 444 3.70 -1.69 -16.37
C PHE A 444 4.78 -2.74 -16.12
N VAL A 445 5.57 -2.58 -15.07
CA VAL A 445 6.66 -3.51 -14.73
C VAL A 445 6.16 -4.60 -13.76
N ALA A 446 6.15 -5.85 -14.22
CA ALA A 446 5.70 -7.04 -13.50
C ALA A 446 6.84 -8.08 -13.30
N THR A 447 8.04 -7.61 -12.94
CA THR A 447 9.27 -8.43 -12.85
C THR A 447 9.43 -9.21 -11.52
N GLY A 448 8.38 -9.23 -10.69
CA GLY A 448 8.31 -9.94 -9.42
C GLY A 448 8.76 -9.13 -8.20
N THR A 449 8.44 -9.67 -7.02
CA THR A 449 8.68 -9.05 -5.70
C THR A 449 9.77 -9.79 -4.91
N GLN A 450 10.29 -9.14 -3.88
CA GLN A 450 11.15 -9.70 -2.83
C GLN A 450 10.33 -9.91 -1.55
N PRO A 451 10.69 -10.83 -0.64
CA PRO A 451 9.98 -10.99 0.63
C PRO A 451 10.08 -9.73 1.51
N ASN A 452 9.06 -9.45 2.32
CA ASN A 452 9.05 -8.27 3.18
C ASN A 452 9.92 -8.46 4.43
N THR A 453 11.19 -8.03 4.34
CA THR A 453 12.13 -8.01 5.46
C THR A 453 12.34 -6.62 6.07
N ALA A 454 11.40 -5.68 5.87
CA ALA A 454 11.52 -4.26 6.27
C ALA A 454 11.89 -4.06 7.75
N TYR A 455 11.34 -4.89 8.64
CA TYR A 455 11.54 -4.80 10.08
C TYR A 455 13.03 -4.79 10.48
N GLU A 456 13.84 -5.71 9.95
CA GLU A 456 15.27 -5.82 10.30
C GLU A 456 16.12 -4.68 9.71
N PHE A 457 15.62 -3.93 8.72
CA PHE A 457 16.31 -2.71 8.29
C PHE A 457 16.12 -1.55 9.30
N GLU A 458 15.01 -1.55 10.04
CA GLU A 458 14.65 -0.58 11.08
C GLU A 458 15.22 -0.96 12.45
N HIS A 459 15.00 -2.21 12.87
CA HIS A 459 15.35 -2.76 14.18
C HIS A 459 16.49 -3.77 14.06
N ARG A 460 17.63 -3.28 13.57
CA ARG A 460 18.80 -4.11 13.26
C ARG A 460 19.26 -4.95 14.46
N GLY A 461 19.53 -6.23 14.20
CA GLY A 461 19.93 -7.21 15.21
C GLY A 461 18.74 -7.92 15.88
N THR A 462 17.53 -7.79 15.37
CA THR A 462 16.37 -8.57 15.86
C THR A 462 16.29 -9.93 15.17
N PHE A 463 16.55 -9.97 13.86
CA PHE A 463 16.47 -11.18 13.04
C PHE A 463 17.69 -11.35 12.14
N ILE A 464 18.30 -12.52 12.17
CA ILE A 464 19.35 -12.91 11.21
C ILE A 464 18.72 -13.05 9.83
N ARG A 465 19.38 -12.49 8.81
CA ARG A 465 18.99 -12.58 7.40
C ARG A 465 20.07 -13.22 6.56
N VAL A 466 19.64 -13.99 5.57
CA VAL A 466 20.50 -14.51 4.50
C VAL A 466 20.05 -13.89 3.18
N GLY A 467 20.91 -13.04 2.62
CA GLY A 467 20.57 -12.19 1.48
C GLY A 467 19.42 -11.23 1.82
N LEU A 468 18.24 -11.51 1.26
CA LEU A 468 17.02 -10.70 1.41
C LEU A 468 15.92 -11.40 2.22
N GLN A 469 16.15 -12.64 2.66
CA GLN A 469 15.22 -13.46 3.43
C GLN A 469 15.62 -13.49 4.91
N TYR A 470 14.66 -13.75 5.80
CA TYR A 470 14.99 -14.15 7.18
C TYR A 470 15.58 -15.57 7.17
N GLN A 471 16.56 -15.82 8.04
CA GLN A 471 16.99 -17.19 8.31
C GLN A 471 15.89 -17.91 9.10
N HIS A 472 15.62 -19.14 8.67
CA HIS A 472 14.59 -20.03 9.23
C HIS A 472 15.23 -21.11 10.10
N TYR A 473 14.56 -21.44 11.21
CA TYR A 473 15.04 -22.28 12.30
C TYR A 473 13.95 -23.24 12.78
N GLU A 474 14.36 -24.45 13.14
CA GLU A 474 13.58 -25.36 13.97
C GLU A 474 13.92 -25.14 15.44
N ASP A 475 12.93 -25.26 16.33
CA ASP A 475 13.19 -25.30 17.77
C ASP A 475 13.34 -26.76 18.20
N THR A 476 14.49 -27.10 18.75
CA THR A 476 14.82 -28.44 19.26
C THR A 476 15.11 -28.32 20.75
N ASP A 477 14.13 -28.71 21.56
CA ASP A 477 14.17 -28.69 23.03
C ASP A 477 14.65 -27.35 23.64
N GLY A 478 14.18 -26.23 23.08
CA GLY A 478 14.49 -24.89 23.58
C GLY A 478 15.68 -24.20 22.90
N GLU A 479 16.32 -24.84 21.92
CA GLU A 479 17.40 -24.25 21.12
C GLU A 479 17.04 -24.13 19.63
N LEU A 480 17.44 -23.01 19.02
CA LEU A 480 17.16 -22.73 17.61
C LEU A 480 18.24 -23.30 16.68
N ALA A 481 17.92 -24.39 15.99
CA ALA A 481 18.77 -25.00 14.97
C ALA A 481 18.41 -24.48 13.58
N VAL A 482 19.42 -24.11 12.77
CA VAL A 482 19.20 -23.66 11.38
C VAL A 482 18.60 -24.80 10.56
N ALA A 483 17.47 -24.53 9.90
CA ALA A 483 16.81 -25.49 9.03
C ALA A 483 17.58 -25.63 7.70
N HIS A 484 18.45 -26.63 7.61
CA HIS A 484 19.24 -26.92 6.41
C HIS A 484 18.56 -27.91 5.47
N GLY A 485 18.77 -27.74 4.16
CA GLY A 485 18.34 -28.72 3.15
C GLY A 485 16.85 -28.73 2.81
N VAL A 486 16.07 -27.74 3.27
CA VAL A 486 14.64 -27.62 2.97
C VAL A 486 14.45 -27.38 1.47
N ALA A 487 13.88 -28.36 0.77
CA ALA A 487 13.72 -28.35 -0.69
C ALA A 487 12.32 -27.89 -1.12
N HIS A 488 11.29 -28.12 -0.28
CA HIS A 488 9.90 -27.85 -0.64
C HIS A 488 8.97 -27.67 0.58
N CYS A 489 7.80 -27.08 0.34
CA CYS A 489 6.75 -26.79 1.34
C CYS A 489 6.23 -27.99 2.16
N LYS A 490 6.62 -29.22 1.83
CA LYS A 490 6.23 -30.46 2.54
C LYS A 490 7.28 -31.01 3.50
N ASP A 491 8.49 -30.47 3.55
CA ASP A 491 9.53 -30.94 4.46
C ASP A 491 9.10 -30.81 5.92
N ALA A 492 9.37 -31.82 6.77
CA ALA A 492 8.96 -31.82 8.17
C ALA A 492 9.78 -30.85 9.05
N HIS A 493 11.02 -30.59 8.64
CA HIS A 493 11.99 -29.71 9.29
C HIS A 493 12.16 -28.41 8.48
N PHE A 494 11.05 -27.72 8.21
CA PHE A 494 11.03 -26.56 7.32
C PHE A 494 11.49 -25.26 8.00
N GLY A 495 11.52 -25.22 9.33
CA GLY A 495 12.02 -24.08 10.11
C GLY A 495 11.01 -22.93 10.32
N PRO A 496 9.91 -23.12 11.05
CA PRO A 496 8.88 -22.09 11.23
C PRO A 496 9.35 -20.83 12.00
N PHE A 497 10.53 -20.84 12.64
CA PHE A 497 10.99 -19.77 13.52
C PHE A 497 12.07 -18.89 12.89
N THR A 498 12.06 -17.61 13.28
CA THR A 498 13.17 -16.67 13.06
C THR A 498 14.28 -16.91 14.09
N SER A 499 15.39 -16.17 14.02
CA SER A 499 16.45 -16.21 15.04
C SER A 499 16.12 -15.53 16.37
N TYR A 500 14.86 -15.17 16.64
CA TYR A 500 14.50 -14.45 17.88
C TYR A 500 14.40 -15.42 19.06
N GLN A 501 15.31 -15.26 20.03
CA GLN A 501 15.38 -16.01 21.28
C GLN A 501 15.70 -15.03 22.41
N LYS A 502 14.67 -14.62 23.16
CA LYS A 502 14.78 -13.77 24.36
C LYS A 502 13.72 -14.19 25.38
N ASN A 503 14.10 -14.39 26.64
CA ASN A 503 13.18 -14.74 27.74
C ASN A 503 12.21 -15.89 27.37
N ASP A 504 12.77 -16.95 26.78
CA ASP A 504 12.05 -18.14 26.28
C ASP A 504 10.94 -17.90 25.24
N ARG A 505 10.86 -16.68 24.70
CA ARG A 505 9.97 -16.34 23.57
C ARG A 505 10.62 -16.65 22.23
N ARG A 506 9.76 -16.85 21.22
CA ARG A 506 10.11 -17.03 19.81
C ARG A 506 9.25 -16.14 18.92
N VAL A 507 9.68 -15.98 17.68
CA VAL A 507 8.88 -15.36 16.60
C VAL A 507 8.85 -16.29 15.41
N SER A 508 7.65 -16.65 14.93
CA SER A 508 7.48 -17.46 13.71
C SER A 508 7.43 -16.62 12.44
N LEU A 509 7.77 -17.21 11.29
CA LEU A 509 7.58 -16.63 9.96
C LEU A 509 6.76 -17.58 9.05
N ILE A 510 5.79 -17.04 8.31
CA ILE A 510 4.90 -17.81 7.44
C ILE A 510 4.58 -17.06 6.12
N GLY A 511 3.94 -17.76 5.17
CA GLY A 511 3.58 -17.22 3.85
C GLY A 511 4.80 -16.86 2.99
N ASP A 512 4.67 -15.80 2.18
CA ASP A 512 5.75 -15.34 1.28
C ASP A 512 7.03 -14.88 1.98
N THR A 513 7.01 -14.67 3.30
CA THR A 513 8.22 -14.39 4.07
C THR A 513 9.11 -15.62 4.24
N HIS A 514 8.55 -16.83 4.09
CA HIS A 514 9.23 -18.10 4.26
C HIS A 514 9.62 -18.72 2.89
N PRO A 515 10.90 -19.07 2.66
CA PRO A 515 11.41 -19.38 1.32
C PRO A 515 10.71 -20.54 0.59
N VAL A 516 10.30 -21.62 1.27
CA VAL A 516 9.61 -22.74 0.59
C VAL A 516 8.09 -22.58 0.44
N PHE A 517 7.47 -21.60 1.10
CA PHE A 517 6.01 -21.37 1.04
C PHE A 517 5.60 -20.19 0.14
N HIS A 518 6.56 -19.44 -0.40
CA HIS A 518 6.29 -18.27 -1.20
C HIS A 518 5.66 -18.57 -2.58
N GLY A 519 4.97 -17.56 -3.12
CA GLY A 519 4.56 -17.47 -4.53
C GLY A 519 3.27 -18.19 -4.92
N ASN A 520 2.53 -18.77 -3.96
CA ASN A 520 1.21 -19.35 -4.21
C ASN A 520 0.33 -19.33 -2.94
N VAL A 521 -0.96 -18.99 -3.08
CA VAL A 521 -1.96 -18.96 -2.02
C VAL A 521 -2.05 -20.27 -1.25
N VAL A 522 -2.13 -21.43 -1.94
CA VAL A 522 -2.23 -22.74 -1.27
C VAL A 522 -0.98 -23.09 -0.46
N LYS A 523 0.21 -22.60 -0.85
CA LYS A 523 1.43 -22.74 -0.05
C LYS A 523 1.43 -21.81 1.17
N ALA A 524 0.88 -20.61 1.03
CA ALA A 524 0.69 -19.70 2.16
C ALA A 524 -0.28 -20.29 3.19
N ILE A 525 -1.42 -20.83 2.78
CA ILE A 525 -2.36 -21.56 3.66
C ILE A 525 -1.64 -22.75 4.32
N ALA A 526 -0.92 -23.57 3.55
CA ALA A 526 -0.14 -24.68 4.09
C ALA A 526 0.90 -24.26 5.15
N SER A 527 1.51 -23.07 5.01
CA SER A 527 2.44 -22.57 6.03
C SER A 527 1.75 -22.28 7.37
N GLY A 528 0.51 -21.80 7.36
CA GLY A 528 -0.29 -21.61 8.59
C GLY A 528 -0.67 -22.95 9.23
N MET A 529 -1.23 -23.86 8.42
CA MET A 529 -1.59 -25.23 8.84
C MET A 529 -0.40 -26.02 9.41
N ARG A 530 0.78 -25.94 8.78
CA ARG A 530 1.97 -26.70 9.21
C ARG A 530 2.73 -26.05 10.38
N THR A 531 2.45 -24.77 10.68
CA THR A 531 3.14 -24.03 11.76
C THR A 531 2.39 -24.11 13.11
N TYR A 532 1.05 -24.19 13.14
CA TYR A 532 0.34 -24.25 14.43
C TYR A 532 0.81 -25.38 15.36
N PRO A 533 1.11 -26.62 14.90
CA PRO A 533 1.56 -27.69 15.81
C PRO A 533 2.94 -27.40 16.41
N LYS A 534 3.81 -26.68 15.67
CA LYS A 534 5.13 -26.26 16.16
C LYS A 534 5.00 -25.19 17.25
N ILE A 535 4.02 -24.30 17.14
CA ILE A 535 3.68 -23.32 18.20
C ILE A 535 3.09 -24.04 19.43
N LEU A 536 2.22 -25.06 19.24
CA LEU A 536 1.74 -25.88 20.36
C LEU A 536 2.88 -26.59 21.09
N THR A 537 3.84 -27.17 20.36
CA THR A 537 5.02 -27.82 20.94
C THR A 537 5.89 -26.84 21.71
N LEU A 538 6.12 -25.63 21.19
CA LEU A 538 6.84 -24.56 21.89
C LEU A 538 6.14 -24.16 23.21
N LEU A 539 4.82 -24.05 23.19
CA LEU A 539 4.02 -23.61 24.35
C LEU A 539 3.53 -24.76 25.23
N LYS A 540 4.05 -25.99 25.05
CA LYS A 540 3.56 -27.24 25.69
C LYS A 540 3.39 -27.15 27.21
N GLU A 541 4.27 -26.42 27.90
CA GLU A 541 4.28 -26.26 29.36
C GLU A 541 3.25 -25.23 29.88
N LYS A 542 2.72 -24.40 28.97
CA LYS A 542 1.64 -23.45 29.24
C LYS A 542 0.25 -23.99 28.86
N LEU A 543 0.18 -24.96 27.95
CA LEU A 543 -1.05 -25.63 27.54
C LEU A 543 -1.70 -26.40 28.71
N GLY A 544 -3.02 -26.60 28.63
CA GLY A 544 -3.81 -27.31 29.65
C GLY A 544 -4.31 -26.44 30.80
N ARG A 545 -3.99 -25.14 30.81
CA ARG A 545 -4.63 -24.14 31.68
C ARG A 545 -6.00 -23.76 31.13
N SER A 546 -6.93 -23.37 32.00
CA SER A 546 -8.17 -22.71 31.60
C SER A 546 -7.96 -21.20 31.65
N GLY A 547 -8.40 -20.49 30.62
CA GLY A 547 -8.50 -19.02 30.64
C GLY A 547 -9.77 -18.56 31.35
N HIS A 548 -9.80 -17.29 31.76
CA HIS A 548 -10.97 -16.67 32.38
C HIS A 548 -11.57 -15.61 31.45
N GLU A 549 -12.90 -15.59 31.31
CA GLU A 549 -13.58 -14.69 30.39
C GLU A 549 -13.40 -13.21 30.76
N GLU A 550 -13.41 -12.88 32.05
CA GLU A 550 -13.18 -11.51 32.56
C GLU A 550 -11.77 -11.00 32.25
N GLU A 551 -10.79 -11.90 32.28
CA GLU A 551 -9.39 -11.63 31.94
C GLU A 551 -9.27 -11.36 30.42
N TYR A 552 -9.88 -12.22 29.60
CA TYR A 552 -9.96 -11.99 28.15
C TYR A 552 -10.67 -10.67 27.82
N GLN A 553 -11.82 -10.36 28.41
CA GLN A 553 -12.55 -9.13 28.10
C GLN A 553 -11.77 -7.87 28.50
N THR A 554 -11.03 -7.93 29.61
CA THR A 554 -10.11 -6.85 30.03
C THR A 554 -9.00 -6.66 29.01
N PHE A 555 -8.35 -7.75 28.59
CA PHE A 555 -7.34 -7.76 27.52
C PHE A 555 -7.91 -7.23 26.19
N ALA A 556 -9.09 -7.70 25.78
CA ALA A 556 -9.72 -7.33 24.52
C ALA A 556 -10.07 -5.84 24.46
N ASN A 557 -10.67 -5.31 25.51
CA ASN A 557 -10.96 -3.87 25.62
C ASN A 557 -9.67 -3.03 25.57
N HIS A 558 -8.60 -3.49 26.22
CA HIS A 558 -7.30 -2.82 26.21
C HIS A 558 -6.67 -2.82 24.80
N ILE A 559 -6.64 -3.97 24.12
CA ILE A 559 -6.14 -4.10 22.75
C ILE A 559 -6.97 -3.23 21.79
N ALA A 560 -8.30 -3.30 21.85
CA ALA A 560 -9.18 -2.49 21.01
C ALA A 560 -8.92 -0.99 21.20
N HIS A 561 -8.71 -0.53 22.44
CA HIS A 561 -8.34 0.87 22.71
C HIS A 561 -6.97 1.25 22.12
N LEU A 562 -5.95 0.40 22.28
CA LEU A 562 -4.59 0.65 21.80
C LEU A 562 -4.52 0.79 20.26
N PHE A 563 -5.28 -0.04 19.54
CA PHE A 563 -5.33 -0.08 18.07
C PHE A 563 -6.33 0.91 17.45
N LYS A 564 -7.24 1.52 18.23
CA LYS A 564 -8.23 2.48 17.72
C LYS A 564 -7.53 3.72 17.16
N ALA A 565 -8.04 4.22 16.04
CA ALA A 565 -7.75 5.56 15.50
C ALA A 565 -9.07 6.29 15.25
N GLU A 566 -9.26 7.45 15.88
CA GLU A 566 -10.54 8.18 15.94
C GLU A 566 -10.31 9.69 16.01
N ILE A 567 -11.17 10.47 15.37
CA ILE A 567 -11.14 11.94 15.48
C ILE A 567 -11.56 12.37 16.89
N ALA A 568 -10.64 12.98 17.62
CA ALA A 568 -10.88 13.55 18.94
C ALA A 568 -11.29 15.03 18.88
N HIS A 569 -10.79 15.79 17.91
CA HIS A 569 -11.11 17.22 17.74
C HIS A 569 -10.84 17.68 16.29
N ILE A 570 -11.62 18.64 15.80
CA ILE A 570 -11.44 19.30 14.51
C ILE A 570 -11.46 20.82 14.75
N GLN A 571 -10.48 21.54 14.21
CA GLN A 571 -10.45 23.00 14.28
C GLN A 571 -10.06 23.62 12.94
N ARG A 572 -10.91 24.48 12.39
CA ARG A 572 -10.53 25.31 11.24
C ARG A 572 -9.57 26.40 11.71
N ARG A 573 -8.35 26.42 11.17
CA ARG A 573 -7.28 27.38 11.51
C ARG A 573 -7.29 28.60 10.59
N THR A 574 -7.53 28.38 9.30
CA THR A 574 -7.65 29.44 8.28
C THR A 574 -8.73 29.07 7.26
N LYS A 575 -8.93 29.91 6.22
CA LYS A 575 -9.90 29.62 5.14
C LYS A 575 -9.66 28.26 4.47
N ASN A 576 -8.40 27.82 4.36
CA ASN A 576 -8.00 26.61 3.60
C ASN A 576 -7.22 25.59 4.46
N VAL A 577 -7.23 25.74 5.80
CA VAL A 577 -6.44 24.90 6.71
C VAL A 577 -7.31 24.36 7.86
N VAL A 578 -7.31 23.05 8.01
CA VAL A 578 -7.99 22.32 9.09
C VAL A 578 -6.95 21.57 9.94
N GLU A 579 -7.05 21.72 11.25
CA GLU A 579 -6.33 20.91 12.23
C GLU A 579 -7.21 19.75 12.67
N LEU A 580 -6.64 18.54 12.68
CA LEU A 580 -7.26 17.31 13.15
C LEU A 580 -6.46 16.78 14.35
N THR A 581 -7.12 16.57 15.49
CA THR A 581 -6.56 15.79 16.59
C THR A 581 -7.13 14.38 16.52
N ILE A 582 -6.26 13.38 16.48
CA ILE A 582 -6.63 11.96 16.36
C ILE A 582 -6.17 11.23 17.62
N GLN A 583 -7.09 10.52 18.27
CA GLN A 583 -6.80 9.55 19.32
C GLN A 583 -6.27 8.27 18.67
N ALA A 584 -5.00 7.94 18.89
CA ALA A 584 -4.35 6.76 18.32
C ALA A 584 -3.15 6.31 19.19
N PRO A 585 -3.37 5.56 20.29
CA PRO A 585 -2.35 5.35 21.33
C PRO A 585 -1.04 4.74 20.84
N LEU A 586 -1.08 3.66 20.05
CA LEU A 586 0.14 3.02 19.53
C LEU A 586 0.86 3.88 18.48
N ALA A 587 0.09 4.54 17.60
CA ALA A 587 0.65 5.49 16.64
C ALA A 587 1.40 6.62 17.36
N ALA A 588 0.84 7.18 18.43
CA ALA A 588 1.45 8.22 19.26
C ALA A 588 2.68 7.71 20.05
N LYS A 589 2.63 6.50 20.62
CA LYS A 589 3.74 5.87 21.37
C LYS A 589 5.02 5.86 20.54
N HIS A 590 4.95 5.35 19.30
CA HIS A 590 6.12 5.12 18.45
C HIS A 590 6.54 6.32 17.59
N PHE A 591 5.78 7.42 17.57
CA PHE A 591 6.15 8.59 16.78
C PHE A 591 7.54 9.14 17.13
N GLN A 592 8.34 9.39 16.10
CA GLN A 592 9.59 10.15 16.16
C GLN A 592 9.58 11.25 15.08
N PRO A 593 10.14 12.44 15.33
CA PRO A 593 10.23 13.48 14.31
C PRO A 593 10.91 13.00 13.02
N GLY A 594 10.47 13.48 11.85
CA GLY A 594 10.88 12.97 10.53
C GLY A 594 10.08 11.74 10.05
N GLN A 595 9.25 11.16 10.90
CA GLN A 595 8.24 10.17 10.49
C GLN A 595 6.91 10.85 10.11
N PHE A 596 6.08 10.12 9.39
CA PHE A 596 4.78 10.58 8.92
C PHE A 596 3.77 9.43 8.83
N TYR A 597 2.51 9.77 8.55
CA TYR A 597 1.36 8.86 8.58
C TYR A 597 0.52 8.94 7.31
N ARG A 598 -0.28 7.91 7.09
CA ARG A 598 -1.35 7.82 6.09
C ARG A 598 -2.69 8.06 6.76
N LEU A 599 -3.40 9.14 6.43
CA LEU A 599 -4.79 9.36 6.87
C LEU A 599 -5.78 9.02 5.75
N GLN A 600 -6.85 8.30 6.09
CA GLN A 600 -7.94 7.94 5.18
C GLN A 600 -9.23 7.71 5.99
N ASN A 601 -10.41 8.00 5.43
CA ASN A 601 -11.68 7.51 5.99
C ASN A 601 -11.98 6.06 5.56
N TYR A 602 -12.98 5.45 6.20
CA TYR A 602 -13.53 4.15 5.82
C TYR A 602 -14.61 4.32 4.74
N GLU A 603 -14.62 3.45 3.72
CA GLU A 603 -15.66 3.47 2.69
C GLU A 603 -17.03 3.15 3.30
N THR A 604 -17.06 2.25 4.29
CA THR A 604 -18.25 1.82 5.02
C THR A 604 -18.99 2.98 5.69
N PHE A 605 -18.28 4.07 6.02
CA PHE A 605 -18.83 5.27 6.65
C PHE A 605 -18.79 6.51 5.74
N ALA A 606 -18.25 6.38 4.52
CA ALA A 606 -18.10 7.51 3.61
C ALA A 606 -19.48 7.98 3.08
N PRO A 607 -19.82 9.27 3.20
CA PRO A 607 -21.10 9.77 2.70
C PRO A 607 -21.17 9.67 1.18
N GLN A 608 -22.38 9.46 0.65
CA GLN A 608 -22.65 9.42 -0.78
C GLN A 608 -23.46 10.65 -1.22
N ILE A 609 -22.99 11.33 -2.28
CA ILE A 609 -23.66 12.51 -2.86
C ILE A 609 -23.70 12.32 -4.38
N ASN A 610 -24.88 12.43 -5.01
CA ASN A 610 -25.07 12.32 -6.46
C ASN A 610 -24.33 11.10 -7.07
N HIS A 611 -24.54 9.92 -6.48
CA HIS A 611 -23.88 8.66 -6.84
C HIS A 611 -22.32 8.70 -6.81
N THR A 612 -21.71 9.63 -6.07
CA THR A 612 -20.28 9.65 -5.75
C THR A 612 -20.09 9.30 -4.28
N THR A 613 -19.22 8.33 -3.98
CA THR A 613 -18.81 8.02 -2.61
C THR A 613 -17.64 8.92 -2.23
N LEU A 614 -17.77 9.69 -1.14
CA LEU A 614 -16.73 10.59 -0.65
C LEU A 614 -15.64 9.85 0.14
N GLN A 615 -15.12 8.77 -0.45
CA GLN A 615 -13.94 8.08 0.05
C GLN A 615 -12.71 8.94 -0.26
N MET A 616 -11.88 9.17 0.75
CA MET A 616 -10.60 9.84 0.61
C MET A 616 -9.58 8.90 -0.04
N GLU A 617 -8.79 9.44 -0.98
CA GLU A 617 -7.47 8.86 -1.26
C GLU A 617 -6.54 9.09 -0.06
N PRO A 618 -5.52 8.24 0.15
CA PRO A 618 -4.72 8.30 1.37
C PRO A 618 -3.82 9.54 1.41
N LEU A 619 -3.99 10.38 2.43
CA LEU A 619 -3.21 11.60 2.63
C LEU A 619 -1.93 11.31 3.43
N ALA A 620 -0.79 11.82 2.94
CA ALA A 620 0.48 11.75 3.66
C ALA A 620 0.66 12.98 4.56
N LEU A 621 0.68 12.78 5.88
CA LEU A 621 0.70 13.85 6.88
C LEU A 621 1.81 13.64 7.92
N ILE A 622 2.59 14.68 8.16
CA ILE A 622 3.50 14.76 9.32
C ILE A 622 2.65 15.20 10.52
N ALA A 623 2.84 14.56 11.68
CA ALA A 623 2.22 15.04 12.91
C ALA A 623 2.88 16.35 13.34
N ALA A 624 2.08 17.38 13.62
CA ALA A 624 2.55 18.66 14.16
C ALA A 624 2.74 18.61 15.69
N GLU A 625 1.96 17.78 16.38
CA GLU A 625 2.07 17.57 17.83
C GLU A 625 1.85 16.09 18.17
N VAL A 626 2.49 15.62 19.25
CA VAL A 626 2.23 14.31 19.84
C VAL A 626 2.08 14.44 21.36
N ASN A 627 0.99 13.90 21.91
CA ASN A 627 0.82 13.75 23.34
C ASN A 627 0.80 12.25 23.68
N ARG A 628 1.96 11.73 24.10
CA ARG A 628 2.11 10.29 24.39
C ARG A 628 1.28 9.81 25.59
N PRO A 629 1.20 10.55 26.72
CA PRO A 629 0.33 10.18 27.85
C PRO A 629 -1.16 10.09 27.49
N LEU A 630 -1.67 10.99 26.64
CA LEU A 630 -3.06 10.94 26.17
C LEU A 630 -3.25 10.03 24.95
N GLY A 631 -2.18 9.62 24.27
CA GLY A 631 -2.24 8.81 23.06
C GLY A 631 -2.76 9.58 21.83
N THR A 632 -2.58 10.90 21.76
CA THR A 632 -3.10 11.74 20.66
C THR A 632 -2.01 12.30 19.76
N LEU A 633 -2.37 12.53 18.50
CA LEU A 633 -1.56 13.16 17.46
C LEU A 633 -2.35 14.32 16.83
N LYS A 634 -1.70 15.46 16.59
CA LYS A 634 -2.29 16.57 15.81
C LYS A 634 -1.71 16.61 14.40
N PHE A 635 -2.56 16.84 13.42
CA PHE A 635 -2.23 16.96 12.01
C PHE A 635 -2.79 18.25 11.45
N ILE A 636 -2.07 18.85 10.51
CA ILE A 636 -2.52 20.03 9.77
C ILE A 636 -2.76 19.61 8.33
N VAL A 637 -3.96 19.89 7.82
CA VAL A 637 -4.41 19.56 6.46
C VAL A 637 -4.66 20.85 5.70
N ILE A 638 -4.01 20.99 4.54
CA ILE A 638 -4.18 22.11 3.62
C ILE A 638 -5.13 21.67 2.49
N GLU A 639 -6.26 22.36 2.31
CA GLU A 639 -7.38 21.98 1.44
C GLU A 639 -7.12 22.21 -0.08
N LYS A 640 -5.96 21.77 -0.59
CA LYS A 640 -5.59 21.91 -2.01
C LYS A 640 -6.19 20.84 -2.92
N GLY A 641 -6.19 19.58 -2.49
CA GLY A 641 -6.69 18.44 -3.28
C GLY A 641 -8.02 17.88 -2.78
N ALA A 642 -8.73 17.14 -3.64
CA ALA A 642 -10.03 16.51 -3.39
C ALA A 642 -10.11 15.86 -2.00
N SER A 643 -9.26 14.87 -1.72
CA SER A 643 -9.21 14.16 -0.43
C SER A 643 -8.88 15.05 0.77
N ALA A 644 -8.11 16.13 0.58
CA ALA A 644 -7.83 17.10 1.63
C ALA A 644 -9.04 17.99 1.94
N LYS A 645 -9.80 18.41 0.91
CA LYS A 645 -11.08 19.13 1.06
C LYS A 645 -12.14 18.29 1.77
N LEU A 646 -12.10 16.95 1.65
CA LEU A 646 -13.01 16.05 2.37
C LEU A 646 -12.72 15.95 3.87
N CYS A 647 -11.51 16.30 4.34
CA CYS A 647 -11.17 16.24 5.77
C CYS A 647 -12.05 17.13 6.65
N LYS A 648 -12.66 18.17 6.10
CA LYS A 648 -13.60 19.05 6.80
C LYS A 648 -14.97 18.39 7.09
N LEU A 649 -15.29 17.29 6.41
CA LEU A 649 -16.56 16.55 6.57
C LEU A 649 -16.48 15.47 7.65
N LEU A 650 -15.28 15.18 8.15
CA LEU A 650 -15.07 14.23 9.23
C LEU A 650 -15.76 14.72 10.51
N GLN A 651 -16.18 13.80 11.38
CA GLN A 651 -16.87 14.12 12.63
C GLN A 651 -16.07 13.70 13.86
N VAL A 652 -16.27 14.39 14.99
CA VAL A 652 -15.70 13.96 16.28
C VAL A 652 -16.33 12.62 16.69
N GLY A 653 -15.50 11.64 17.05
CA GLY A 653 -15.92 10.26 17.26
C GLY A 653 -15.92 9.38 16.00
N GLU A 654 -15.59 9.93 14.83
CA GLU A 654 -15.49 9.13 13.61
C GLU A 654 -14.20 8.28 13.61
N PRO A 655 -14.29 6.96 13.36
CA PRO A 655 -13.11 6.11 13.20
C PRO A 655 -12.41 6.43 11.88
N VAL A 656 -11.08 6.51 11.90
CA VAL A 656 -10.26 6.82 10.72
C VAL A 656 -9.09 5.87 10.58
N SER A 657 -8.72 5.56 9.34
CA SER A 657 -7.51 4.79 9.04
C SER A 657 -6.30 5.72 9.16
N LEU A 658 -5.63 5.71 10.33
CA LEU A 658 -4.33 6.37 10.54
C LEU A 658 -3.19 5.33 10.55
N MET A 659 -2.57 5.08 9.39
CA MET A 659 -1.48 4.09 9.30
C MET A 659 -0.10 4.74 9.39
N GLY A 660 0.69 4.32 10.38
CA GLY A 660 2.07 4.75 10.62
C GLY A 660 2.48 4.55 12.08
N PRO A 661 3.64 5.08 12.51
CA PRO A 661 4.55 5.91 11.72
C PRO A 661 5.30 5.14 10.63
N THR A 662 5.70 5.86 9.58
CA THR A 662 6.58 5.38 8.51
C THR A 662 7.70 6.41 8.20
N GLY A 663 8.51 6.18 7.17
CA GLY A 663 9.71 6.99 6.89
C GLY A 663 10.90 6.67 7.81
N VAL A 664 11.79 7.66 8.01
CA VAL A 664 13.02 7.53 8.82
C VAL A 664 13.01 8.63 9.87
N ARG A 665 13.23 8.28 11.14
CA ARG A 665 13.38 9.30 12.20
C ARG A 665 14.55 10.24 11.90
N ALA A 666 14.31 11.54 12.03
CA ALA A 666 15.34 12.56 11.96
C ALA A 666 16.35 12.37 13.11
N LYS A 667 17.63 12.63 12.83
CA LYS A 667 18.69 12.45 13.83
C LYS A 667 18.80 13.68 14.71
N ILE A 668 18.45 13.57 15.98
CA ILE A 668 18.77 14.61 16.98
C ILE A 668 20.21 14.40 17.44
N ALA A 669 21.03 15.45 17.40
CA ALA A 669 22.41 15.39 17.85
C ALA A 669 22.49 15.61 19.36
N SER A 670 23.39 14.89 20.03
CA SER A 670 23.72 15.06 21.46
C SER A 670 24.83 16.09 21.71
N LYS A 671 25.30 16.76 20.66
CA LYS A 671 26.21 17.90 20.70
C LYS A 671 25.40 19.13 20.30
N HIS A 672 25.80 20.31 20.75
CA HIS A 672 25.21 21.59 20.34
C HIS A 672 25.44 21.87 18.83
N GLU A 673 24.66 21.25 17.94
CA GLU A 673 24.61 21.61 16.52
C GLU A 673 23.73 22.85 16.33
N THR A 674 23.99 23.61 15.27
CA THR A 674 23.06 24.64 14.75
C THR A 674 22.40 24.10 13.49
N VAL A 675 21.08 23.99 13.51
CA VAL A 675 20.26 23.39 12.44
C VAL A 675 19.38 24.45 11.81
N LEU A 676 19.43 24.57 10.48
CA LEU A 676 18.49 25.37 9.69
C LEU A 676 17.36 24.47 9.16
N ILE A 677 16.11 24.87 9.38
CA ILE A 677 14.93 24.30 8.74
C ILE A 677 14.36 25.38 7.83
N MET A 678 14.11 25.07 6.57
CA MET A 678 13.60 26.03 5.59
C MET A 678 12.45 25.40 4.78
N GLY A 679 11.36 26.14 4.59
CA GLY A 679 10.21 25.62 3.86
C GLY A 679 8.98 26.50 3.95
N ASN A 680 7.83 25.94 3.55
CA ASN A 680 6.53 26.60 3.55
C ASN A 680 5.58 26.04 4.63
N GLN A 681 4.26 26.24 4.51
CA GLN A 681 3.24 25.67 5.42
C GLN A 681 3.44 24.18 5.77
N LEU A 682 3.95 23.36 4.84
CA LEU A 682 4.22 21.93 5.06
C LEU A 682 5.35 21.70 6.08
N SER A 683 6.32 22.61 6.12
CA SER A 683 7.50 22.51 6.99
C SER A 683 7.19 22.80 8.47
N LEU A 684 6.10 23.50 8.76
CA LEU A 684 5.67 23.85 10.10
C LEU A 684 5.43 22.63 11.00
N ALA A 685 4.84 21.56 10.46
CA ALA A 685 4.62 20.32 11.21
C ALA A 685 5.95 19.62 11.59
N LEU A 686 6.96 19.68 10.73
CA LEU A 686 8.30 19.21 11.09
C LEU A 686 8.97 20.17 12.08
N LEU A 687 8.82 21.48 11.91
CA LEU A 687 9.38 22.45 12.86
C LEU A 687 8.84 22.24 14.28
N HIS A 688 7.52 22.10 14.45
CA HIS A 688 6.90 21.85 15.76
C HIS A 688 7.43 20.58 16.43
N THR A 689 7.62 19.49 15.68
CA THR A 689 8.07 18.22 16.27
C THR A 689 9.59 18.06 16.36
N TYR A 690 10.31 18.37 15.30
CA TYR A 690 11.75 18.21 15.20
C TYR A 690 12.53 19.42 15.73
N GLY A 691 12.06 20.65 15.46
CA GLY A 691 12.65 21.88 15.99
C GLY A 691 12.58 21.91 17.51
N ALA A 692 11.39 21.71 18.09
CA ALA A 692 11.24 21.61 19.55
C ALA A 692 12.11 20.49 20.17
N ALA A 693 12.20 19.32 19.52
CA ALA A 693 13.04 18.22 20.00
C ALA A 693 14.55 18.50 19.89
N LEU A 694 14.99 19.25 18.87
CA LEU A 694 16.36 19.75 18.74
C LEU A 694 16.69 20.74 19.87
N ARG A 695 15.82 21.73 20.12
CA ARG A 695 15.98 22.72 21.21
C ARG A 695 16.02 22.05 22.59
N HIS A 696 15.13 21.10 22.85
CA HIS A 696 15.12 20.34 24.11
C HIS A 696 16.42 19.54 24.32
N ALA A 697 17.05 19.06 23.24
CA ALA A 697 18.38 18.44 23.27
C ALA A 697 19.56 19.44 23.30
N GLY A 698 19.28 20.75 23.44
CA GLY A 698 20.30 21.80 23.53
C GLY A 698 20.88 22.25 22.18
N ASN A 699 20.29 21.88 21.05
CA ASN A 699 20.71 22.37 19.73
C ASN A 699 20.09 23.74 19.46
N ARG A 700 20.73 24.55 18.60
CA ARG A 700 20.13 25.81 18.10
C ARG A 700 19.36 25.55 16.80
N VAL A 701 18.17 26.13 16.68
CA VAL A 701 17.29 25.99 15.51
C VAL A 701 17.02 27.35 14.87
N ILE A 702 17.42 27.51 13.61
CA ILE A 702 16.99 28.61 12.75
C ILE A 702 15.85 28.08 11.88
N TYR A 703 14.76 28.82 11.77
CA TYR A 703 13.68 28.53 10.82
C TYR A 703 13.53 29.65 9.78
N VAL A 704 13.40 29.28 8.52
CA VAL A 704 13.12 30.21 7.41
C VAL A 704 11.79 29.79 6.77
N GLY A 705 10.74 30.52 7.11
CA GLY A 705 9.37 30.24 6.68
C GLY A 705 8.98 31.10 5.49
N HIS A 706 8.77 30.46 4.34
CA HIS A 706 8.34 31.10 3.09
C HIS A 706 6.85 30.83 2.84
N PHE A 707 6.03 31.88 2.90
CA PHE A 707 4.57 31.84 2.81
C PHE A 707 4.07 32.78 1.73
N LYS A 708 2.90 32.53 1.14
CA LYS A 708 2.37 33.44 0.12
C LYS A 708 1.90 34.77 0.71
N THR A 709 1.25 34.69 1.87
CA THR A 709 0.73 35.82 2.66
C THR A 709 0.80 35.45 4.14
N LYS A 710 0.65 36.45 5.03
CA LYS A 710 0.67 36.21 6.49
C LYS A 710 -0.49 35.31 6.98
N GLU A 711 -1.62 35.26 6.26
CA GLU A 711 -2.78 34.43 6.60
C GLU A 711 -2.53 32.92 6.41
N GLU A 712 -1.41 32.53 5.80
CA GLU A 712 -0.96 31.14 5.72
C GLU A 712 -0.29 30.65 7.02
N VAL A 713 0.09 31.56 7.93
CA VAL A 713 0.70 31.23 9.23
C VAL A 713 -0.39 30.93 10.25
N TYR A 714 -0.26 29.78 10.93
CA TYR A 714 -1.16 29.34 12.00
C TYR A 714 -0.36 28.97 13.25
N CYS A 715 -0.94 29.15 14.44
CA CYS A 715 -0.28 28.82 15.72
C CYS A 715 1.13 29.44 15.88
N GLN A 716 1.24 30.74 15.55
CA GLN A 716 2.52 31.48 15.53
C GLN A 716 3.33 31.32 16.82
N ASP A 717 2.72 31.48 17.99
CA ASP A 717 3.40 31.32 19.29
C ASP A 717 4.10 29.95 19.42
N THR A 718 3.47 28.87 18.95
CA THR A 718 4.04 27.52 18.96
C THR A 718 5.17 27.36 17.95
N ILE A 719 5.07 28.04 16.80
CA ILE A 719 6.14 28.12 15.79
C ILE A 719 7.37 28.81 16.38
N GLU A 720 7.20 29.99 16.98
CA GLU A 720 8.25 30.76 17.65
C GLU A 720 8.88 29.98 18.82
N GLN A 721 8.09 29.24 19.60
CA GLN A 721 8.62 28.33 20.64
C GLN A 721 9.42 27.15 20.08
N SER A 722 9.28 26.81 18.80
CA SER A 722 9.95 25.67 18.16
C SER A 722 11.30 26.01 17.52
N ALA A 723 11.67 27.30 17.46
CA ALA A 723 12.95 27.78 16.93
C ALA A 723 13.64 28.76 17.91
N ASP A 724 14.96 28.92 17.80
CA ASP A 724 15.70 29.99 18.50
C ASP A 724 15.71 31.29 17.69
N LEU A 725 15.54 31.20 16.38
CA LEU A 725 15.43 32.33 15.46
C LEU A 725 14.50 31.97 14.30
N ILE A 726 13.64 32.89 13.89
CA ILE A 726 12.78 32.79 12.71
C ILE A 726 13.01 33.97 11.77
N ILE A 727 13.12 33.64 10.48
CA ILE A 727 13.02 34.60 9.38
C ILE A 727 11.70 34.31 8.68
N TRP A 728 10.71 35.18 8.91
CA TRP A 728 9.41 35.15 8.28
C TRP A 728 9.48 35.84 6.92
N ILE A 729 9.02 35.16 5.86
CA ILE A 729 9.03 35.66 4.49
C ILE A 729 7.64 35.50 3.90
N THR A 730 7.03 36.60 3.48
CA THR A 730 5.75 36.61 2.75
C THR A 730 5.99 37.04 1.30
N GLU A 731 5.59 36.22 0.32
CA GLU A 731 5.69 36.57 -1.12
C GLU A 731 4.96 37.88 -1.43
N THR A 732 3.76 38.06 -0.85
CA THR A 732 2.88 39.20 -1.12
C THR A 732 2.15 39.68 0.13
N GLY A 733 1.76 40.95 0.14
CA GLY A 733 1.03 41.57 1.25
C GLY A 733 1.92 41.99 2.41
N GLU A 734 1.30 42.16 3.58
CA GLU A 734 1.99 42.54 4.81
C GLU A 734 2.80 41.37 5.39
N PRO A 735 4.02 41.64 5.91
CA PRO A 735 4.83 40.62 6.57
C PRO A 735 4.19 40.17 7.89
N VAL A 736 4.53 38.97 8.34
CA VAL A 736 4.12 38.43 9.65
C VAL A 736 4.63 39.38 10.74
N SER A 737 3.86 39.65 11.79
CA SER A 737 4.34 40.44 12.93
C SER A 737 4.95 39.52 13.99
N PRO A 738 6.29 39.37 14.10
CA PRO A 738 6.89 38.50 15.10
C PRO A 738 6.61 39.03 16.51
N VAL A 739 6.37 38.13 17.47
CA VAL A 739 6.21 38.52 18.89
C VAL A 739 7.59 38.74 19.54
N ARG A 740 8.62 38.06 19.02
CA ARG A 740 9.99 38.09 19.55
C ARG A 740 10.86 39.14 18.87
N PRO A 741 11.68 39.89 19.64
CA PRO A 741 12.58 40.89 19.06
C PRO A 741 13.79 40.28 18.34
N GLU A 742 14.12 39.00 18.58
CA GLU A 742 15.20 38.30 17.86
C GLU A 742 14.82 37.95 16.42
N ASP A 743 13.53 37.78 16.12
CA ASP A 743 13.07 37.33 14.81
C ASP A 743 13.15 38.44 13.73
N TYR A 744 13.02 38.03 12.48
CA TYR A 744 12.95 38.90 11.30
C TYR A 744 11.66 38.65 10.54
N SER A 745 11.16 39.68 9.85
CA SER A 745 10.04 39.56 8.96
C SER A 745 10.16 40.48 7.76
N VAL A 746 9.89 39.97 6.56
CA VAL A 746 10.09 40.68 5.30
C VAL A 746 9.09 40.22 4.22
N THR A 747 8.66 41.15 3.36
CA THR A 747 7.94 40.81 2.13
C THR A 747 8.93 40.63 0.98
N SER A 748 9.04 39.43 0.43
CA SER A 748 9.90 39.10 -0.71
C SER A 748 9.50 37.77 -1.34
N ASP A 749 9.64 37.68 -2.66
CA ASP A 749 9.49 36.48 -3.48
C ASP A 749 10.77 35.63 -3.61
N ASP A 750 11.92 36.14 -3.15
CA ASP A 750 13.21 35.43 -3.20
C ASP A 750 13.78 35.13 -1.80
N CYS A 751 13.33 34.03 -1.23
CA CYS A 751 13.81 33.51 0.05
C CYS A 751 15.34 33.27 0.12
N LEU A 752 16.02 33.06 -1.02
CA LEU A 752 17.48 32.88 -1.05
C LEU A 752 18.21 34.22 -1.00
N ALA A 753 17.66 35.26 -1.63
CA ALA A 753 18.16 36.63 -1.50
C ALA A 753 17.99 37.14 -0.06
N VAL A 754 16.86 36.84 0.59
CA VAL A 754 16.63 37.15 2.02
C VAL A 754 17.68 36.48 2.92
N LEU A 755 18.05 35.22 2.66
CA LEU A 755 19.14 34.54 3.40
C LEU A 755 20.50 35.25 3.25
N VAL A 756 20.81 35.80 2.08
CA VAL A 756 22.04 36.60 1.86
C VAL A 756 21.96 37.95 2.57
N GLN A 757 20.79 38.61 2.55
CA GLN A 757 20.58 39.88 3.27
C GLN A 757 20.69 39.68 4.78
N TYR A 758 20.18 38.58 5.33
CA TYR A 758 20.36 38.19 6.72
C TYR A 758 21.85 37.97 7.04
N ALA A 759 22.54 37.14 6.26
CA ALA A 759 23.97 36.84 6.47
C ALA A 759 24.88 38.09 6.41
N THR A 760 24.50 39.08 5.60
CA THR A 760 25.22 40.36 5.46
C THR A 760 24.79 41.46 6.44
N GLY A 761 23.84 41.20 7.35
CA GLY A 761 23.34 42.19 8.31
C GLY A 761 22.53 43.32 7.66
N LYS A 762 21.95 43.08 6.48
CA LYS A 762 21.20 44.07 5.68
C LYS A 762 19.68 43.88 5.71
N LEU A 763 19.20 42.80 6.33
CA LEU A 763 17.77 42.45 6.32
C LEU A 763 16.91 43.38 7.20
N HIS A 764 17.48 43.99 8.24
CA HIS A 764 16.76 44.92 9.11
C HIS A 764 17.64 46.11 9.47
N ALA A 765 17.12 47.33 9.36
CA ALA A 765 17.89 48.57 9.45
C ALA A 765 18.60 48.78 10.81
N GLU A 766 18.06 48.19 11.88
CA GLU A 766 18.62 48.28 13.24
C GLU A 766 19.51 47.09 13.61
N LYS A 767 19.49 45.99 12.84
CA LYS A 767 20.22 44.75 13.12
C LYS A 767 21.37 44.54 12.13
N ASN A 768 22.46 45.27 12.35
CA ASN A 768 23.65 45.28 11.48
C ASN A 768 24.45 43.96 11.45
N GLN A 769 24.09 42.96 12.24
CA GLN A 769 24.71 41.62 12.27
C GLN A 769 23.64 40.55 12.57
N PRO A 770 23.78 39.32 12.05
CA PRO A 770 22.88 38.20 12.34
C PRO A 770 23.07 37.64 13.77
N GLU A 771 21.97 37.42 14.49
CA GLU A 771 21.95 36.82 15.84
C GLU A 771 22.51 35.39 15.87
N ILE A 772 22.28 34.63 14.80
CA ILE A 772 22.88 33.30 14.59
C ILE A 772 23.54 33.27 13.21
N PRO A 773 24.88 33.39 13.12
CA PRO A 773 25.60 33.40 11.85
C PRO A 773 25.37 32.13 11.02
N LEU A 774 25.16 32.25 9.72
CA LEU A 774 25.01 31.08 8.83
C LEU A 774 26.27 30.19 8.80
N SER A 775 27.44 30.73 9.18
CA SER A 775 28.71 30.00 9.35
C SER A 775 28.64 28.92 10.43
N ASP A 776 27.73 29.09 11.40
CA ASP A 776 27.58 28.16 12.51
C ASP A 776 26.73 26.93 12.13
N ILE A 777 26.03 26.95 11.01
CA ILE A 777 25.11 25.89 10.60
C ILE A 777 25.88 24.59 10.32
N ASP A 778 25.52 23.53 11.05
CA ASP A 778 26.06 22.17 10.87
C ASP A 778 25.19 21.33 9.92
N ARG A 779 23.90 21.66 9.81
CA ARG A 779 22.90 20.87 9.07
C ARG A 779 21.70 21.68 8.62
N ILE A 780 21.14 21.33 7.46
CA ILE A 780 20.01 22.00 6.82
C ILE A 780 18.94 20.97 6.43
N TYR A 781 17.68 21.28 6.67
CA TYR A 781 16.51 20.57 6.15
C TYR A 781 15.69 21.51 5.27
N LEU A 782 15.40 21.09 4.04
CA LEU A 782 14.64 21.83 3.04
C LEU A 782 13.32 21.09 2.75
N ILE A 783 12.21 21.77 3.03
CA ILE A 783 10.87 21.20 3.02
C ILE A 783 9.96 22.14 2.20
N SER A 784 10.14 22.08 0.88
CA SER A 784 9.41 22.90 -0.09
C SER A 784 9.17 22.11 -1.37
N ASP A 785 8.57 22.76 -2.35
CA ASP A 785 8.56 22.37 -3.76
C ASP A 785 9.96 22.13 -4.34
N THR A 786 10.00 21.36 -5.44
CA THR A 786 11.23 20.96 -6.13
C THR A 786 12.05 22.16 -6.65
N HIS A 787 11.40 23.26 -7.02
CA HIS A 787 12.07 24.45 -7.55
C HIS A 787 12.93 25.14 -6.48
N ILE A 788 12.43 25.29 -5.25
CA ILE A 788 13.24 25.79 -4.13
C ILE A 788 14.39 24.82 -3.77
N LEU A 789 14.16 23.50 -3.81
CA LEU A 789 15.24 22.52 -3.58
C LEU A 789 16.37 22.66 -4.61
N ARG A 790 16.03 22.79 -5.90
CA ARG A 790 16.95 22.99 -7.02
C ARG A 790 17.73 24.30 -6.88
N ARG A 791 17.03 25.43 -6.70
CA ARG A 791 17.66 26.75 -6.50
C ARG A 791 18.58 26.77 -5.28
N PHE A 792 18.22 26.10 -4.18
CA PHE A 792 19.11 26.01 -3.01
C PHE A 792 20.38 25.23 -3.31
N GLN A 793 20.30 24.13 -4.07
CA GLN A 793 21.47 23.34 -4.47
C GLN A 793 22.46 24.14 -5.32
N GLU A 794 21.97 25.01 -6.20
CA GLU A 794 22.81 25.94 -6.98
C GLU A 794 23.41 27.04 -6.09
N ALA A 795 22.58 27.67 -5.26
CA ALA A 795 22.97 28.78 -4.38
C ALA A 795 24.09 28.41 -3.40
N ARG A 796 23.99 27.24 -2.74
CA ARG A 796 25.01 26.76 -1.79
C ARG A 796 26.37 26.44 -2.41
N ASN A 797 26.42 26.23 -3.72
CA ASN A 797 27.66 26.01 -4.48
C ASN A 797 28.23 27.31 -5.07
N THR A 798 27.42 28.37 -5.09
CA THR A 798 27.75 29.70 -5.63
C THR A 798 27.78 30.74 -4.52
N TYR A 799 26.75 31.58 -4.37
CA TYR A 799 26.77 32.77 -3.51
C TYR A 799 26.47 32.52 -2.02
N LEU A 800 25.83 31.40 -1.65
CA LEU A 800 25.69 30.99 -0.24
C LEU A 800 26.92 30.23 0.28
N LYS A 801 27.86 29.85 -0.59
CA LYS A 801 29.05 29.05 -0.25
C LYS A 801 29.97 29.74 0.76
N GLU A 802 30.10 31.06 0.68
CA GLU A 802 30.94 31.87 1.56
C GLU A 802 30.38 31.92 2.99
N TRP A 803 29.05 31.81 3.11
CA TRP A 803 28.34 31.86 4.39
C TRP A 803 28.22 30.48 5.04
N LEU A 804 28.09 29.41 4.25
CA LEU A 804 27.97 28.02 4.74
C LEU A 804 29.34 27.35 4.98
N VAL A 805 30.22 28.05 5.72
CA VAL A 805 31.66 27.71 5.91
C VAL A 805 31.91 26.27 6.36
N LYS A 806 31.08 25.74 7.28
CA LYS A 806 31.18 24.36 7.81
C LYS A 806 30.87 23.27 6.78
N LYS A 807 30.36 23.61 5.59
CA LYS A 807 29.82 22.67 4.58
C LYS A 807 28.74 21.75 5.19
N PRO A 808 27.63 22.33 5.68
CA PRO A 808 26.59 21.58 6.38
C PRO A 808 26.01 20.45 5.54
N ARG A 809 25.53 19.40 6.21
CA ARG A 809 24.78 18.32 5.57
C ARG A 809 23.38 18.85 5.23
N VAL A 810 22.98 18.77 3.96
CA VAL A 810 21.69 19.30 3.50
C VAL A 810 20.78 18.15 3.09
N HIS A 811 19.57 18.15 3.64
CA HIS A 811 18.53 17.18 3.34
C HIS A 811 17.37 17.88 2.62
N GLY A 812 16.90 17.32 1.52
CA GLY A 812 15.65 17.72 0.86
C GLY A 812 14.56 16.67 1.07
N SER A 813 13.36 17.11 1.42
CA SER A 813 12.20 16.22 1.56
C SER A 813 11.62 15.86 0.18
N VAL A 814 11.62 14.57 -0.14
CA VAL A 814 11.09 14.03 -1.39
C VAL A 814 9.65 13.57 -1.17
N TYR A 815 8.70 14.45 -1.49
CA TYR A 815 7.28 14.12 -1.47
C TYR A 815 6.81 13.60 -2.83
N SER A 816 6.23 12.40 -2.81
CA SER A 816 5.70 11.66 -3.97
C SER A 816 4.33 11.09 -3.58
N THR A 817 3.51 10.70 -4.55
CA THR A 817 2.24 10.01 -4.32
C THR A 817 2.44 8.67 -3.58
N MET A 818 1.53 8.30 -2.65
CA MET A 818 1.68 7.13 -1.78
C MET A 818 0.36 6.41 -1.45
N GLN A 819 0.22 5.15 -1.90
CA GLN A 819 -1.00 4.35 -1.68
C GLN A 819 -0.99 3.58 -0.35
N CYS A 820 0.08 2.81 -0.08
CA CYS A 820 0.08 1.84 1.04
C CYS A 820 0.92 2.21 2.27
N MET A 821 1.91 3.12 2.12
CA MET A 821 3.08 3.34 3.01
C MET A 821 3.67 2.15 3.81
N LEU A 822 3.49 0.92 3.35
CA LEU A 822 4.15 -0.31 3.85
C LEU A 822 5.67 -0.33 3.55
N LYS A 823 6.31 0.84 3.40
CA LYS A 823 7.69 1.03 2.92
C LYS A 823 8.00 0.32 1.62
N GLY A 824 7.33 0.77 0.55
CA GLY A 824 7.70 0.47 -0.83
C GLY A 824 6.94 -0.68 -1.51
N VAL A 825 6.11 -1.43 -0.79
CA VAL A 825 5.33 -2.58 -1.34
C VAL A 825 4.50 -2.20 -2.58
N CYS A 826 3.83 -1.04 -2.57
CA CYS A 826 3.05 -0.55 -3.72
C CYS A 826 3.89 0.15 -4.80
N ALA A 827 5.15 0.49 -4.53
CA ALA A 827 6.05 1.26 -5.40
C ALA A 827 5.60 2.62 -5.96
N GLN A 828 4.38 3.10 -5.71
CA GLN A 828 3.96 4.45 -6.16
C GLN A 828 4.95 5.55 -5.72
N CYS A 829 5.48 5.41 -4.50
CA CYS A 829 6.46 6.30 -3.87
C CYS A 829 7.91 6.14 -4.40
N LEU A 830 8.14 5.39 -5.49
CA LEU A 830 9.45 5.13 -6.06
C LEU A 830 9.97 6.36 -6.83
N GLN A 831 11.24 6.71 -6.58
CA GLN A 831 11.92 7.89 -7.09
C GLN A 831 13.36 7.52 -7.45
N TRP A 832 13.94 8.15 -8.48
CA TRP A 832 15.36 7.98 -8.80
C TRP A 832 16.27 8.83 -7.91
N GLN A 833 17.50 8.34 -7.71
CA GLN A 833 18.63 9.10 -7.22
C GLN A 833 19.69 9.26 -8.31
N VAL A 834 20.40 10.38 -8.33
CA VAL A 834 21.50 10.68 -9.26
C VAL A 834 22.88 10.55 -8.61
N ASP A 835 23.90 10.29 -9.41
CA ASP A 835 25.29 10.51 -9.02
C ASP A 835 25.62 12.02 -9.15
N PRO A 836 26.04 12.72 -8.08
CA PRO A 836 26.24 14.17 -8.10
C PRO A 836 27.42 14.66 -8.95
N LYS A 837 28.28 13.76 -9.45
CA LYS A 837 29.40 14.09 -10.34
C LYS A 837 29.06 13.87 -11.80
N THR A 838 28.20 12.91 -12.11
CA THR A 838 27.88 12.52 -13.50
C THR A 838 26.46 12.90 -13.94
N GLY A 839 25.57 13.27 -13.01
CA GLY A 839 24.15 13.54 -13.26
C GLY A 839 23.31 12.31 -13.62
N LYS A 840 23.92 11.12 -13.71
CA LYS A 840 23.22 9.90 -14.14
C LYS A 840 22.40 9.29 -13.01
N ARG A 841 21.18 8.84 -13.33
CA ARG A 841 20.34 7.99 -12.46
C ARG A 841 21.15 6.75 -12.03
N THR A 842 21.26 6.51 -10.72
CA THR A 842 22.04 5.41 -10.12
C THR A 842 21.19 4.35 -9.45
N LYS A 843 20.14 4.78 -8.73
CA LYS A 843 19.39 3.90 -7.83
C LYS A 843 17.97 4.40 -7.66
N ALA A 844 16.99 3.51 -7.80
CA ALA A 844 15.63 3.80 -7.41
C ALA A 844 15.45 3.58 -5.90
N VAL A 845 14.82 4.53 -5.22
CA VAL A 845 14.54 4.52 -3.78
C VAL A 845 13.06 4.76 -3.52
N PHE A 846 12.55 4.19 -2.44
CA PHE A 846 11.18 4.38 -2.01
C PHE A 846 11.13 5.61 -1.09
N ALA A 847 10.59 6.73 -1.56
CA ALA A 847 10.44 7.96 -0.77
C ALA A 847 9.64 7.70 0.53
N CYS A 848 8.67 6.80 0.47
CA CYS A 848 7.92 6.37 1.65
C CYS A 848 8.74 5.56 2.68
N SER A 849 9.93 5.12 2.32
CA SER A 849 10.92 4.49 3.19
C SER A 849 12.05 5.43 3.60
N TRP A 850 12.34 6.46 2.81
CA TRP A 850 13.38 7.47 3.06
C TRP A 850 12.96 8.82 2.43
N PRO A 851 12.15 9.64 3.13
CA PRO A 851 11.62 10.88 2.59
C PRO A 851 12.69 11.98 2.53
N ASP A 852 13.45 12.18 3.61
CA ASP A 852 14.48 13.22 3.70
C ASP A 852 15.83 12.70 3.20
N GLN A 853 16.17 13.02 1.95
CA GLN A 853 17.34 12.50 1.25
C GLN A 853 18.45 13.56 1.22
N PRO A 854 19.75 13.18 1.17
CA PRO A 854 20.83 14.13 0.90
C PRO A 854 20.56 14.87 -0.41
N LEU A 855 20.57 16.20 -0.38
CA LEU A 855 20.12 17.05 -1.49
C LEU A 855 20.83 16.71 -2.82
N GLU A 856 22.11 16.33 -2.75
CA GLU A 856 22.94 16.02 -3.90
C GLU A 856 22.61 14.68 -4.58
N LEU A 857 21.78 13.83 -3.96
CA LEU A 857 21.34 12.56 -4.55
C LEU A 857 19.97 12.65 -5.21
N ILE A 858 19.23 13.75 -5.04
CA ILE A 858 17.83 13.86 -5.47
C ILE A 858 17.76 14.09 -6.98
N ASP A 859 16.98 13.25 -7.68
CA ASP A 859 16.59 13.49 -9.07
C ASP A 859 15.36 14.41 -9.10
N PHE A 860 15.58 15.72 -9.21
CA PHE A 860 14.50 16.71 -9.23
C PHE A 860 13.58 16.55 -10.45
N ASP A 861 14.16 16.22 -11.61
CA ASP A 861 13.41 16.03 -12.85
C ASP A 861 12.47 14.82 -12.70
N ASN A 862 12.93 13.72 -12.07
CA ASN A 862 12.07 12.58 -11.78
C ASN A 862 10.97 12.87 -10.75
N ILE A 863 11.18 13.77 -9.78
CA ILE A 863 10.11 14.19 -8.87
C ILE A 863 9.01 14.91 -9.66
N GLU A 864 9.38 15.85 -10.54
CA GLU A 864 8.45 16.61 -11.37
C GLU A 864 7.71 15.70 -12.37
N GLU A 865 8.42 14.79 -13.06
CA GLU A 865 7.86 13.70 -13.87
C GLU A 865 6.80 12.90 -13.10
N ARG A 866 7.10 12.50 -11.87
CA ARG A 866 6.20 11.65 -11.06
C ARG A 866 5.00 12.41 -10.51
N GLN A 867 5.08 13.73 -10.35
CA GLN A 867 3.96 14.59 -9.90
C GLN A 867 2.91 14.82 -11.01
N ILE A 868 3.29 14.80 -12.29
CA ILE A 868 2.33 15.03 -13.39
C ILE A 868 1.57 13.76 -13.84
N GLN A 869 1.93 12.59 -13.32
CA GLN A 869 1.44 11.26 -13.72
C GLN A 869 -0.10 11.10 -13.76
N ASN A 870 -0.84 11.84 -12.91
CA ASN A 870 -2.31 11.79 -12.81
C ASN A 870 -2.98 13.18 -12.99
N ARG A 871 -2.24 14.19 -13.50
CA ARG A 871 -2.63 15.62 -13.45
C ARG A 871 -4.04 15.91 -13.96
N LEU A 872 -4.46 15.29 -15.07
CA LEU A 872 -5.81 15.49 -15.62
C LEU A 872 -6.90 15.01 -14.66
N GLN A 873 -6.74 13.81 -14.10
CA GLN A 873 -7.75 13.24 -13.20
C GLN A 873 -7.78 14.00 -11.88
N GLU A 874 -6.63 14.39 -11.32
CA GLU A 874 -6.58 15.21 -10.10
C GLU A 874 -7.31 16.55 -10.28
N HIS A 875 -7.12 17.22 -11.42
CA HIS A 875 -7.84 18.45 -11.76
C HIS A 875 -9.36 18.24 -11.86
N LEU A 876 -9.81 17.24 -12.64
CA LEU A 876 -11.23 16.93 -12.78
C LEU A 876 -11.87 16.50 -11.46
N SER A 877 -11.17 15.73 -10.63
CA SER A 877 -11.63 15.31 -9.31
C SER A 877 -11.69 16.48 -8.31
N ASN A 878 -10.78 17.46 -8.41
CA ASN A 878 -10.85 18.70 -7.63
C ASN A 878 -12.11 19.52 -7.96
N LEU A 879 -12.37 19.73 -9.25
CA LEU A 879 -13.58 20.42 -9.73
C LEU A 879 -14.86 19.65 -9.38
N TRP A 880 -14.83 18.31 -9.49
CA TRP A 880 -15.95 17.43 -9.12
C TRP A 880 -16.28 17.53 -7.63
N VAL A 881 -15.28 17.52 -6.75
CA VAL A 881 -15.51 17.70 -5.30
C VAL A 881 -16.04 19.10 -4.98
N ASP A 882 -15.54 20.17 -5.62
CA ASP A 882 -16.09 21.51 -5.43
C ASP A 882 -17.57 21.59 -5.89
N HIS A 883 -17.90 20.96 -7.02
CA HIS A 883 -19.28 20.84 -7.50
C HIS A 883 -20.20 20.05 -6.54
N LEU A 884 -19.71 18.97 -5.92
CA LEU A 884 -20.49 18.22 -4.93
C LEU A 884 -20.67 18.99 -3.62
N LEU A 885 -19.63 19.71 -3.17
CA LEU A 885 -19.64 20.45 -1.91
C LEU A 885 -20.53 21.69 -1.95
N THR A 886 -20.72 22.34 -3.11
CA THR A 886 -21.66 23.47 -3.25
C THR A 886 -23.13 23.05 -3.17
N ARG A 887 -23.43 21.75 -3.24
CA ARG A 887 -24.79 21.18 -3.12
C ARG A 887 -25.13 20.69 -1.71
N LEU A 888 -24.18 20.72 -0.77
CA LEU A 888 -24.48 20.51 0.64
C LEU A 888 -25.06 21.81 1.24
N PRO A 889 -26.04 21.73 2.16
CA PRO A 889 -26.33 22.83 3.07
C PRO A 889 -25.06 23.26 3.80
N GLU A 890 -24.95 24.53 4.22
CA GLU A 890 -23.85 24.98 5.08
C GLU A 890 -23.85 24.13 6.37
N LEU A 891 -22.75 23.39 6.57
CA LEU A 891 -22.48 22.48 7.71
C LEU A 891 -21.73 23.23 8.82
#